data_AF-A0A7V9A5S9-F1
#
_entry.id   AF-A0A7V9A5S9-F1
#
_cell.length_a   1.000
_cell.length_b   1.000
_cell.length_c   1.000
_cell.angle_alpha   90.00
_cell.angle_beta   90.00
_cell.angle_gamma   90.00
#
_symmetry.space_group_name_H-M   'P 1'
#
loop_
_entity.id
_entity.type
_entity.pdbx_description
1 polymer ?
#
loop_
_entity_poly.entity_id
_entity_poly.type
_entity_poly.pdbx_seq_one_letter_code
_entity_poly.pdbx_strand_id
1 'polypeptide(L)'
;MIRIYNGEMSSTESTIDPYDRLLRIKTEGKQLNFYEVLKLEAFEEDVNYIRKYGEKARKQLHSKFGEIDPALWRQVFNHVEDAIATLTDQGKKAEYDNNLDIQQSGHTVQPASRSNRSDPGRAIKSAEPGERIPCRKCSTYNPPSRRFCSACGDALFMACSDCGGMNTVHERFCGECGVNIQASANAQKEALEAKFDEAEALIKDGRHDRACDTLRQLTKAQHEGEMEFAKRAATMITQVTLEKERLINRAPEVEAEAKQLRDGKHAEKAVSLIREIPKVLWPESLKELYEEVSETKKQIKRLAQEIKTAIQERRTSRLLPKVERLLELKPHDISAQRLVEKLRKSQDQADRLKREKLIEKAKQYLKQFRYERAHQVLTEVPESVRTENFLKFFDQVSELAFLSADLRRSSYADPILVGMASRLVKMMPKDKQSIDRLHKITQRCEQARKNRNTASSYWNEPPKQTTLGIPVDLYPRFRKFNTNAVNDNEHFDNFASGFVVATGLALQGIGVAKIETNLLPNKSGGVFGLIGAGKKAPTGELAWGIDLSNSGLKAVLLRKESKGEKKDAETIIHIEQMVKIEYKRPLSRADDADRRGLIQDAIEQFFNTVGKDVFNDKRGKPIVCLSLPATEVLGRFLSLPPVEDKKIPKTVQYEVRHQIPFPIEELSWDYHVWDDNLAPEEIGLESGAKRTCVVVATRLTKLQERLAFLRGLGITPSLVQTDQMAIYNFFDYDLFSEESYRQQMVETEQAVGILDVGSDASHLIICGPNSIWFRSLEVGGENFTRILVRQLSLTFSKAEEIKKKPDTAEEIFKLYDVIEPVLKNISKETSYSVNTYAGLDKLKLADVKLIGGGSYMHGLLTFMQYGKFLDV
;
A
#
# COMPACT_ATOMS: atom_id res chain seq x y z
N MET A 1 15.91 4.10 -0.21
CA MET A 1 16.41 5.36 0.36
C MET A 1 16.89 6.24 -0.78
N ILE A 2 16.45 7.50 -0.84
CA ILE A 2 17.08 8.50 -1.71
C ILE A 2 18.23 9.11 -0.91
N ARG A 3 19.47 9.07 -1.44
CA ARG A 3 20.58 9.87 -0.93
C ARG A 3 20.86 10.98 -1.92
N ILE A 4 20.68 12.22 -1.49
CA ILE A 4 21.15 13.41 -2.21
C ILE A 4 22.66 13.43 -2.07
N TYR A 5 23.37 13.46 -3.21
CA TYR A 5 24.83 13.59 -3.23
C TYR A 5 25.19 15.03 -3.57
N ASN A 6 25.54 15.81 -2.55
CA ASN A 6 26.22 17.09 -2.73
C ASN A 6 27.73 16.80 -2.62
N GLY A 7 28.50 17.13 -3.64
CA GLY A 7 29.95 16.97 -3.65
C GLY A 7 30.57 17.77 -4.79
N GLU A 8 31.54 18.60 -4.48
CA GLU A 8 32.29 19.38 -5.46
C GLU A 8 33.39 18.50 -6.12
N MET A 9 33.88 18.95 -7.28
CA MET A 9 34.74 18.16 -8.16
C MET A 9 36.13 17.88 -7.55
N SER A 10 36.64 16.66 -7.74
CA SER A 10 38.09 16.39 -7.67
C SER A 10 38.70 16.51 -9.07
N SER A 11 39.85 17.15 -9.20
CA SER A 11 40.44 17.55 -10.48
C SER A 11 41.27 16.45 -11.19
N THR A 12 40.95 15.17 -10.97
CA THR A 12 41.78 14.02 -11.36
C THR A 12 41.14 12.99 -12.30
N GLU A 13 39.88 13.17 -12.73
CA GLU A 13 39.20 12.20 -13.62
C GLU A 13 39.33 12.50 -15.13
N SER A 14 39.86 13.66 -15.52
CA SER A 14 39.90 14.15 -16.92
C SER A 14 40.86 13.41 -17.87
N THR A 15 41.42 12.26 -17.46
CA THR A 15 42.38 11.46 -18.23
C THR A 15 42.02 9.98 -18.33
N ILE A 16 40.82 9.58 -17.90
CA ILE A 16 40.36 8.18 -17.89
C ILE A 16 39.62 7.87 -19.20
N ASP A 17 40.13 6.91 -19.99
CA ASP A 17 39.37 6.30 -21.09
C ASP A 17 38.16 5.52 -20.50
N PRO A 18 36.91 5.94 -20.76
CA PRO A 18 35.75 5.31 -20.15
C PRO A 18 35.46 3.92 -20.78
N TYR A 19 35.92 3.65 -22.01
CA TYR A 19 35.79 2.34 -22.65
C TYR A 19 36.77 1.32 -22.06
N ASP A 20 38.00 1.72 -21.73
CA ASP A 20 38.93 0.81 -21.03
C ASP A 20 38.47 0.61 -19.58
N ARG A 21 38.08 1.69 -18.90
CA ARG A 21 37.63 1.62 -17.51
C ARG A 21 36.36 0.78 -17.34
N LEU A 22 35.37 0.92 -18.22
CA LEU A 22 34.10 0.18 -18.14
C LEU A 22 34.18 -1.17 -18.87
N LEU A 23 34.42 -1.17 -20.18
CA LEU A 23 34.36 -2.36 -21.05
C LEU A 23 35.68 -3.15 -21.15
N ARG A 24 36.82 -2.57 -20.72
CA ARG A 24 38.18 -3.07 -21.00
C ARG A 24 38.46 -3.10 -22.51
N ILE A 25 38.20 -2.00 -23.20
CA ILE A 25 38.60 -1.74 -24.59
C ILE A 25 39.46 -0.48 -24.58
N LYS A 26 40.73 -0.58 -24.97
CA LYS A 26 41.57 0.61 -25.16
C LYS A 26 41.20 1.27 -26.48
N THR A 27 40.85 2.55 -26.44
CA THR A 27 40.54 3.33 -27.66
C THR A 27 41.78 3.77 -28.41
N GLU A 28 42.90 3.96 -27.71
CA GLU A 28 44.15 4.56 -28.23
C GLU A 28 43.92 5.89 -28.98
N GLY A 29 42.89 6.65 -28.56
CA GLY A 29 42.49 7.92 -29.17
C GLY A 29 41.60 7.80 -30.42
N LYS A 30 41.22 6.59 -30.83
CA LYS A 30 40.26 6.35 -31.92
C LYS A 30 38.82 6.24 -31.38
N GLN A 31 37.86 6.72 -32.16
CA GLN A 31 36.46 6.41 -31.92
C GLN A 31 36.17 4.98 -32.38
N LEU A 32 35.72 4.12 -31.46
CA LEU A 32 35.34 2.75 -31.77
C LEU A 32 34.13 2.69 -32.72
N ASN A 33 34.07 1.68 -33.57
CA ASN A 33 32.86 1.33 -34.33
C ASN A 33 31.94 0.38 -33.52
N PHE A 34 30.75 0.11 -34.04
CA PHE A 34 29.72 -0.69 -33.36
C PHE A 34 30.08 -2.17 -33.17
N TYR A 35 30.94 -2.75 -34.00
CA TYR A 35 31.47 -4.10 -33.77
C TYR A 35 32.53 -4.08 -32.65
N GLU A 36 33.45 -3.12 -32.70
CA GLU A 36 34.53 -2.96 -31.72
C GLU A 36 34.00 -2.72 -30.30
N VAL A 37 33.00 -1.84 -30.12
CA VAL A 37 32.42 -1.54 -28.79
C VAL A 37 31.72 -2.77 -28.17
N LEU A 38 31.25 -3.71 -28.99
CA LEU A 38 30.68 -5.00 -28.55
C LEU A 38 31.70 -6.13 -28.46
N LYS A 39 32.96 -5.90 -28.86
CA LYS A 39 34.05 -6.90 -28.99
C LYS A 39 33.70 -8.03 -29.97
N LEU A 40 33.19 -7.64 -31.13
CA LEU A 40 32.92 -8.50 -32.28
C LEU A 40 33.92 -8.21 -33.40
N GLU A 41 34.08 -9.15 -34.33
CA GLU A 41 34.77 -8.88 -35.60
C GLU A 41 33.87 -8.05 -36.52
N ALA A 42 34.47 -7.27 -37.42
CA ALA A 42 33.72 -6.40 -38.32
C ALA A 42 32.82 -7.23 -39.26
N PHE A 43 31.65 -6.68 -39.59
CA PHE A 43 30.64 -7.27 -40.47
C PHE A 43 29.93 -8.55 -39.98
N GLU A 44 30.25 -9.08 -38.78
CA GLU A 44 29.60 -10.24 -38.13
C GLU A 44 28.09 -10.34 -38.44
N GLU A 45 27.61 -11.51 -38.88
CA GLU A 45 26.25 -11.71 -39.41
C GLU A 45 25.30 -12.42 -38.44
N ASP A 46 25.77 -13.18 -37.44
CA ASP A 46 24.86 -13.84 -36.49
C ASP A 46 24.28 -12.85 -35.49
N VAL A 47 23.08 -12.37 -35.80
CA VAL A 47 22.24 -11.50 -34.95
C VAL A 47 22.07 -12.05 -33.52
N ASN A 48 22.13 -13.37 -33.29
CA ASN A 48 22.08 -13.95 -31.95
C ASN A 48 23.42 -13.81 -31.21
N TYR A 49 24.54 -13.96 -31.92
CA TYR A 49 25.88 -13.71 -31.41
C TYR A 49 26.05 -12.23 -31.05
N ILE A 50 25.62 -11.32 -31.93
CA ILE A 50 25.59 -9.87 -31.71
C ILE A 50 24.77 -9.54 -30.45
N ARG A 51 23.55 -10.06 -30.32
CA ARG A 51 22.70 -9.86 -29.12
C ARG A 51 23.37 -10.38 -27.84
N LYS A 52 24.01 -11.55 -27.90
CA LYS A 52 24.70 -12.18 -26.76
C LYS A 52 25.88 -11.34 -26.27
N TYR A 53 26.66 -10.75 -27.17
CA TYR A 53 27.77 -9.85 -26.81
C TYR A 53 27.27 -8.47 -26.37
N GLY A 54 26.21 -7.95 -27.00
CA GLY A 54 25.47 -6.78 -26.52
C GLY A 54 24.99 -6.88 -25.08
N GLU A 55 24.31 -7.98 -24.73
CA GLU A 55 23.90 -8.23 -23.35
C GLU A 55 25.09 -8.36 -22.38
N LYS A 56 26.22 -8.92 -22.83
CA LYS A 56 27.43 -9.04 -22.02
C LYS A 56 28.03 -7.65 -21.74
N ALA A 57 28.05 -6.76 -22.73
CA ALA A 57 28.45 -5.36 -22.57
C ALA A 57 27.52 -4.60 -21.62
N ARG A 58 26.19 -4.70 -21.80
CA ARG A 58 25.17 -4.15 -20.88
C ARG A 58 25.38 -4.59 -19.44
N LYS A 59 25.54 -5.91 -19.21
CA LYS A 59 25.73 -6.49 -17.88
C LYS A 59 27.03 -5.99 -17.23
N GLN A 60 28.11 -5.87 -18.00
CA GLN A 60 29.38 -5.30 -17.53
C GLN A 60 29.25 -3.80 -17.20
N LEU A 61 28.54 -3.01 -18.01
CA LEU A 61 28.27 -1.60 -17.76
C LEU A 61 27.45 -1.36 -16.49
N HIS A 62 26.34 -2.09 -16.32
CA HIS A 62 25.50 -1.98 -15.12
C HIS A 62 26.23 -2.44 -13.85
N SER A 63 27.11 -3.45 -13.93
CA SER A 63 27.93 -3.88 -12.79
C SER A 63 28.91 -2.82 -12.27
N LYS A 64 29.19 -1.78 -13.08
CA LYS A 64 30.09 -0.66 -12.79
C LYS A 64 29.37 0.70 -12.71
N PHE A 65 28.05 0.70 -12.55
CA PHE A 65 27.28 1.94 -12.48
C PHE A 65 27.69 2.77 -11.25
N GLY A 66 28.29 3.94 -11.50
CA GLY A 66 28.86 4.80 -10.46
C GLY A 66 30.36 4.62 -10.19
N GLU A 67 31.09 3.83 -10.99
CA GLU A 67 32.57 3.74 -10.90
C GLU A 67 33.33 4.90 -11.59
N ILE A 68 32.63 5.71 -12.40
CA ILE A 68 33.13 6.93 -13.08
C ILE A 68 32.01 7.97 -13.16
N ASP A 69 32.33 9.18 -13.60
CA ASP A 69 31.37 10.25 -13.92
C ASP A 69 30.10 9.74 -14.66
N PRO A 70 28.88 10.13 -14.22
CA PRO A 70 27.63 9.69 -14.83
C PRO A 70 27.40 10.11 -16.30
N ALA A 71 28.04 11.15 -16.82
CA ALA A 71 27.96 11.49 -18.24
C ALA A 71 28.88 10.58 -19.08
N LEU A 72 30.12 10.34 -18.63
CA LEU A 72 31.02 9.36 -19.25
C LEU A 72 30.43 7.93 -19.24
N TRP A 73 29.78 7.51 -18.15
CA TRP A 73 29.10 6.22 -18.11
C TRP A 73 27.94 6.16 -19.13
N ARG A 74 27.12 7.22 -19.23
CA ARG A 74 26.04 7.31 -20.23
C ARG A 74 26.57 7.31 -21.67
N GLN A 75 27.72 7.92 -21.95
CA GLN A 75 28.34 7.91 -23.28
C GLN A 75 28.64 6.48 -23.74
N VAL A 76 29.31 5.68 -22.89
CA VAL A 76 29.63 4.28 -23.22
C VAL A 76 28.38 3.42 -23.24
N PHE A 77 27.41 3.66 -22.35
CA PHE A 77 26.13 2.95 -22.34
C PHE A 77 25.34 3.18 -23.64
N ASN A 78 25.11 4.45 -24.03
CA ASN A 78 24.40 4.78 -25.27
C ASN A 78 25.11 4.18 -26.49
N HIS A 79 26.45 4.25 -26.55
CA HIS A 79 27.21 3.65 -27.66
C HIS A 79 27.00 2.12 -27.76
N VAL A 80 26.89 1.41 -26.63
CA VAL A 80 26.53 -0.03 -26.61
C VAL A 80 25.08 -0.26 -27.03
N GLU A 81 24.13 0.57 -26.60
CA GLU A 81 22.73 0.47 -27.02
C GLU A 81 22.54 0.73 -28.52
N ASP A 82 23.18 1.78 -29.06
CA ASP A 82 23.14 2.15 -30.48
C ASP A 82 23.79 1.07 -31.35
N ALA A 83 24.90 0.47 -30.89
CA ALA A 83 25.53 -0.67 -31.55
C ALA A 83 24.59 -1.89 -31.61
N ILE A 84 23.92 -2.24 -30.51
CA ILE A 84 22.94 -3.34 -30.48
C ILE A 84 21.74 -3.01 -31.38
N ALA A 85 21.21 -1.79 -31.33
CA ALA A 85 20.05 -1.35 -32.09
C ALA A 85 20.30 -1.19 -33.60
N THR A 86 21.57 -1.02 -34.00
CA THR A 86 22.01 -0.95 -35.40
C THR A 86 22.35 -2.35 -35.92
N LEU A 87 23.24 -3.08 -35.23
CA LEU A 87 23.76 -4.36 -35.73
C LEU A 87 22.76 -5.53 -35.64
N THR A 88 21.68 -5.40 -34.86
CA THR A 88 20.62 -6.44 -34.77
C THR A 88 19.36 -6.12 -35.59
N ASP A 89 19.41 -5.06 -36.39
CA ASP A 89 18.41 -4.65 -37.39
C ASP A 89 19.03 -4.84 -38.79
N GLN A 90 18.43 -5.68 -39.62
CA GLN A 90 19.01 -6.08 -40.90
C GLN A 90 19.15 -4.90 -41.90
N GLY A 91 18.27 -3.90 -41.83
CA GLY A 91 18.33 -2.72 -42.69
C GLY A 91 19.42 -1.75 -42.23
N LYS A 92 19.43 -1.43 -40.94
CA LYS A 92 20.44 -0.53 -40.35
C LYS A 92 21.85 -1.12 -40.39
N LYS A 93 22.00 -2.43 -40.18
CA LYS A 93 23.29 -3.12 -40.35
C LYS A 93 23.80 -2.97 -41.77
N ALA A 94 22.96 -3.22 -42.78
CA ALA A 94 23.36 -3.08 -44.18
C ALA A 94 23.73 -1.63 -44.55
N GLU A 95 23.01 -0.62 -44.04
CA GLU A 95 23.38 0.78 -44.23
C GLU A 95 24.69 1.15 -43.51
N TYR A 96 24.88 0.68 -42.28
CA TYR A 96 26.09 0.90 -41.48
C TYR A 96 27.32 0.25 -42.13
N ASP A 97 27.20 -1.01 -42.55
CA ASP A 97 28.27 -1.79 -43.16
C ASP A 97 28.72 -1.19 -44.51
N ASN A 98 27.78 -0.76 -45.37
CA ASN A 98 28.13 -0.06 -46.60
C ASN A 98 28.90 1.25 -46.32
N ASN A 99 28.48 2.04 -45.32
CA ASN A 99 29.19 3.25 -44.93
C ASN A 99 30.59 2.95 -44.34
N LEU A 100 30.74 1.82 -43.64
CA LEU A 100 32.00 1.38 -43.05
C LEU A 100 32.99 0.87 -44.12
N ASP A 101 32.52 0.21 -45.17
CA ASP A 101 33.32 -0.25 -46.32
C ASP A 101 33.73 0.91 -47.24
N ILE A 102 32.83 1.86 -47.51
CA ILE A 102 33.15 3.10 -48.25
C ILE A 102 34.24 3.92 -47.54
N GLN A 103 34.29 3.91 -46.21
CA GLN A 103 35.35 4.57 -45.44
C GLN A 103 36.70 3.81 -45.46
N GLN A 104 36.72 2.53 -45.83
CA GLN A 104 37.94 1.72 -45.94
C GLN A 104 38.52 1.68 -47.37
N SER A 105 37.71 1.98 -48.41
CA SER A 105 38.04 1.76 -49.83
C SER A 105 38.52 3.02 -50.60
N GLY A 106 39.35 3.87 -49.97
CA GLY A 106 39.73 5.19 -50.51
C GLY A 106 40.95 5.27 -51.45
N HIS A 107 40.82 4.91 -52.74
CA HIS A 107 41.76 5.16 -53.87
C HIS A 107 40.97 5.11 -55.21
N THR A 108 41.29 5.75 -56.35
CA THR A 108 42.18 6.83 -56.88
C THR A 108 41.54 7.32 -58.23
N VAL A 109 42.03 8.19 -59.13
CA VAL A 109 43.34 8.84 -59.42
C VAL A 109 43.12 10.31 -59.90
N GLN A 110 43.78 10.81 -60.98
CA GLN A 110 43.72 12.21 -61.45
C GLN A 110 43.89 12.33 -63.01
N PRO A 111 44.20 13.48 -63.69
CA PRO A 111 43.28 14.06 -64.70
C PRO A 111 43.89 14.30 -66.11
N ALA A 112 43.38 15.33 -66.83
CA ALA A 112 43.94 16.04 -68.03
C ALA A 112 43.56 15.51 -69.45
N SER A 113 43.59 16.30 -70.54
CA SER A 113 43.38 17.76 -70.77
C SER A 113 43.36 18.12 -72.29
N ARG A 114 42.90 19.34 -72.65
CA ARG A 114 43.24 20.11 -73.90
C ARG A 114 42.78 19.51 -75.27
N SER A 115 42.86 20.21 -76.42
CA SER A 115 42.46 21.61 -76.77
C SER A 115 42.60 21.89 -78.29
N ASN A 116 41.76 22.80 -78.84
CA ASN A 116 42.00 23.67 -80.02
C ASN A 116 42.16 23.10 -81.47
N ARG A 117 41.38 23.69 -82.40
CA ARG A 117 41.75 24.16 -83.78
C ARG A 117 42.08 23.09 -84.86
N SER A 118 41.90 23.31 -86.18
CA SER A 118 41.25 24.39 -86.98
C SER A 118 40.97 23.94 -88.44
N ASP A 119 40.26 24.78 -89.22
CA ASP A 119 40.06 24.77 -90.70
C ASP A 119 41.35 24.49 -91.54
N PRO A 120 41.29 24.06 -92.84
CA PRO A 120 40.61 24.80 -93.92
C PRO A 120 39.93 24.02 -95.09
N GLY A 121 38.69 24.40 -95.41
CA GLY A 121 38.18 24.88 -96.72
C GLY A 121 38.37 24.15 -98.09
N ARG A 122 37.35 24.26 -98.97
CA ARG A 122 37.50 24.30 -100.45
C ARG A 122 36.33 25.06 -101.14
N ALA A 123 36.56 25.56 -102.35
CA ALA A 123 35.64 26.46 -103.08
C ALA A 123 34.53 25.75 -103.89
N ILE A 124 33.46 26.48 -104.24
CA ILE A 124 32.28 26.02 -104.99
C ILE A 124 32.01 26.93 -106.21
N LYS A 125 31.52 26.36 -107.32
CA LYS A 125 31.13 27.06 -108.56
C LYS A 125 29.70 27.65 -108.48
N SER A 126 29.39 28.57 -109.41
CA SER A 126 28.07 29.15 -109.62
C SER A 126 26.98 28.14 -110.02
N ALA A 127 25.74 28.39 -109.60
CA ALA A 127 24.52 27.69 -110.02
C ALA A 127 23.33 28.66 -110.13
N GLU A 128 22.25 28.25 -110.78
CA GLU A 128 21.23 29.12 -111.39
C GLU A 128 19.96 29.42 -110.54
N PRO A 129 19.11 30.38 -110.93
CA PRO A 129 18.06 30.93 -110.07
C PRO A 129 16.73 30.15 -110.15
N GLY A 130 16.61 29.08 -109.36
CA GLY A 130 15.33 28.41 -109.08
C GLY A 130 15.09 28.20 -107.58
N GLU A 131 16.09 27.69 -106.87
CA GLU A 131 16.00 27.35 -105.45
C GLU A 131 16.53 28.49 -104.57
N ARG A 132 15.65 29.25 -103.90
CA ARG A 132 16.05 30.15 -102.81
C ARG A 132 15.03 30.25 -101.68
N ILE A 133 15.49 30.06 -100.45
CA ILE A 133 14.73 30.20 -99.21
C ILE A 133 14.78 31.67 -98.76
N PRO A 134 13.67 32.40 -98.66
CA PRO A 134 13.66 33.73 -98.06
C PRO A 134 13.92 33.65 -96.55
N CYS A 135 14.69 34.58 -95.99
CA CYS A 135 14.87 34.67 -94.55
C CYS A 135 13.66 35.34 -93.89
N ARG A 136 13.00 34.67 -92.92
CA ARG A 136 11.84 35.22 -92.19
C ARG A 136 12.10 36.59 -91.52
N LYS A 137 13.34 36.90 -91.12
CA LYS A 137 13.72 38.11 -90.37
C LYS A 137 14.08 39.32 -91.23
N CYS A 138 14.50 39.11 -92.48
CA CYS A 138 15.00 40.20 -93.36
C CYS A 138 14.67 40.02 -94.85
N SER A 139 13.83 39.05 -95.21
CA SER A 139 13.40 38.71 -96.57
C SER A 139 14.50 38.39 -97.59
N THR A 140 15.77 38.34 -97.17
CA THR A 140 16.90 38.00 -98.04
C THR A 140 16.80 36.56 -98.52
N TYR A 141 16.84 36.36 -99.84
CA TYR A 141 16.76 35.04 -100.49
C TYR A 141 18.11 34.32 -100.49
N ASN A 142 18.15 33.12 -99.90
CA ASN A 142 19.35 32.32 -99.66
C ASN A 142 19.31 30.98 -100.40
N PRO A 143 20.45 30.43 -100.88
CA PRO A 143 20.48 29.09 -101.46
C PRO A 143 20.21 28.01 -100.39
N PRO A 144 19.54 26.88 -100.72
CA PRO A 144 19.20 25.82 -99.75
C PRO A 144 20.38 25.22 -99.00
N SER A 145 21.60 25.30 -99.57
CA SER A 145 22.84 24.83 -98.95
C SER A 145 23.29 25.63 -97.71
N ARG A 146 22.60 26.73 -97.36
CA ARG A 146 22.87 27.51 -96.14
C ARG A 146 21.83 27.24 -95.05
N ARG A 147 22.30 26.89 -93.85
CA ARG A 147 21.47 26.81 -92.64
C ARG A 147 21.08 28.18 -92.06
N PHE A 148 21.83 29.23 -92.37
CA PHE A 148 21.67 30.59 -91.83
C PHE A 148 21.68 31.66 -92.93
N CYS A 149 20.95 32.74 -92.72
CA CYS A 149 20.81 33.84 -93.66
C CYS A 149 22.13 34.60 -93.90
N SER A 150 22.47 34.80 -95.16
CA SER A 150 23.65 35.53 -95.65
C SER A 150 23.77 36.98 -95.16
N ALA A 151 22.64 37.64 -94.88
CA ALA A 151 22.60 39.05 -94.50
C ALA A 151 22.47 39.29 -92.98
N CYS A 152 21.68 38.48 -92.27
CA CYS A 152 21.36 38.74 -90.84
C CYS A 152 21.63 37.56 -89.88
N GLY A 153 22.15 36.43 -90.39
CA GLY A 153 22.49 35.26 -89.57
C GLY A 153 21.32 34.42 -89.03
N ASP A 154 20.06 34.86 -89.19
CA ASP A 154 18.88 34.11 -88.73
C ASP A 154 18.75 32.75 -89.43
N ALA A 155 18.24 31.75 -88.71
CA ALA A 155 18.10 30.39 -89.22
C ALA A 155 17.12 30.33 -90.40
N LEU A 156 17.46 29.52 -91.40
CA LEU A 156 16.63 29.27 -92.59
C LEU A 156 15.83 27.97 -92.47
N PHE A 157 16.22 27.11 -91.53
CA PHE A 157 15.57 25.86 -91.20
C PHE A 157 15.31 25.76 -89.69
N MET A 158 14.30 24.99 -89.31
CA MET A 158 13.96 24.64 -87.93
C MET A 158 13.61 23.15 -87.82
N ALA A 159 13.97 22.52 -86.71
CA ALA A 159 13.57 21.16 -86.41
C ALA A 159 12.08 21.10 -86.05
N CYS A 160 11.40 20.04 -86.46
CA CYS A 160 10.08 19.70 -85.97
C CYS A 160 10.15 19.20 -84.52
N SER A 161 9.27 19.71 -83.66
CA SER A 161 9.15 19.30 -82.25
C SER A 161 8.79 17.82 -82.08
N ASP A 162 7.92 17.27 -82.92
CA ASP A 162 7.47 15.86 -82.79
C ASP A 162 8.45 14.80 -83.31
N CYS A 163 9.22 15.09 -84.38
CA CYS A 163 10.08 14.10 -85.05
C CYS A 163 11.55 14.50 -85.26
N GLY A 164 11.93 15.74 -84.95
CA GLY A 164 13.28 16.28 -85.21
C GLY A 164 13.56 16.67 -86.67
N GLY A 165 12.68 16.32 -87.62
CA GLY A 165 12.84 16.57 -89.05
C GLY A 165 13.06 18.05 -89.40
N MET A 166 13.93 18.32 -90.37
CA MET A 166 14.42 19.67 -90.67
C MET A 166 13.60 20.35 -91.77
N ASN A 167 12.78 21.32 -91.39
CA ASN A 167 11.89 22.07 -92.27
C ASN A 167 12.41 23.49 -92.49
N THR A 168 12.08 24.11 -93.61
CA THR A 168 12.33 25.55 -93.82
C THR A 168 11.44 26.39 -92.90
N VAL A 169 11.89 27.59 -92.52
CA VAL A 169 11.15 28.49 -91.60
C VAL A 169 9.84 29.09 -92.15
N HIS A 170 9.32 28.59 -93.28
CA HIS A 170 8.03 28.99 -93.88
C HIS A 170 7.05 27.82 -94.04
N GLU A 171 7.49 26.58 -93.82
CA GLU A 171 6.63 25.42 -93.92
C GLU A 171 5.68 25.34 -92.73
N ARG A 172 4.38 25.19 -93.00
CA ARG A 172 3.34 25.12 -91.97
C ARG A 172 3.16 23.71 -91.40
N PHE A 173 3.58 22.70 -92.15
CA PHE A 173 3.52 21.29 -91.80
C PHE A 173 4.89 20.66 -91.99
N CYS A 174 5.27 19.71 -91.15
CA CYS A 174 6.55 19.02 -91.27
C CYS A 174 6.57 18.11 -92.51
N GLY A 175 7.61 18.22 -93.34
CA GLY A 175 7.80 17.40 -94.55
C GLY A 175 8.02 15.91 -94.28
N GLU A 176 8.41 15.54 -93.05
CA GLU A 176 8.67 14.15 -92.65
C GLU A 176 7.46 13.49 -91.95
N CYS A 177 6.78 14.19 -91.02
CA CYS A 177 5.71 13.62 -90.20
C CYS A 177 4.32 14.25 -90.39
N GLY A 178 4.19 15.31 -91.20
CA GLY A 178 2.92 15.97 -91.52
C GLY A 178 2.31 16.83 -90.40
N VAL A 179 2.89 16.89 -89.19
CA VAL A 179 2.36 17.70 -88.07
C VAL A 179 2.41 19.19 -88.39
N ASN A 180 1.45 19.98 -87.88
CA ASN A 180 1.51 21.43 -87.98
C ASN A 180 2.56 21.99 -87.01
N ILE A 181 3.64 22.55 -87.55
CA ILE A 181 4.83 22.91 -86.78
C ILE A 181 4.52 24.01 -85.75
N GLN A 182 3.70 25.01 -86.13
CA GLN A 182 3.35 26.11 -85.23
C GLN A 182 2.37 25.67 -84.14
N ALA A 183 1.42 24.79 -84.44
CA ALA A 183 0.48 24.26 -83.45
C ALA A 183 1.18 23.34 -82.45
N SER A 184 2.11 22.49 -82.91
CA SER A 184 2.93 21.64 -82.03
C SER A 184 3.84 22.47 -81.12
N ALA A 185 4.55 23.46 -81.65
CA ALA A 185 5.38 24.36 -80.84
C ALA A 185 4.57 25.13 -79.78
N ASN A 186 3.33 25.53 -80.08
CA ASN A 186 2.43 26.14 -79.10
C ASN A 186 2.00 25.13 -78.02
N ALA A 187 1.57 23.92 -78.40
CA ALA A 187 1.14 22.88 -77.47
C ALA A 187 2.29 22.41 -76.55
N GLN A 188 3.51 22.32 -77.07
CA GLN A 188 4.72 22.06 -76.29
C GLN A 188 4.98 23.19 -75.29
N LYS A 189 4.84 24.46 -75.69
CA LYS A 189 4.96 25.61 -74.78
C LYS A 189 3.91 25.56 -73.66
N GLU A 190 2.65 25.32 -73.98
CA GLU A 190 1.56 25.19 -73.00
C GLU A 190 1.81 24.03 -72.02
N ALA A 191 2.31 22.88 -72.50
CA ALA A 191 2.68 21.74 -71.66
C ALA A 191 3.90 22.00 -70.76
N LEU A 192 4.84 22.85 -71.18
CA LEU A 192 5.96 23.31 -70.35
C LEU A 192 5.50 24.33 -69.30
N GLU A 193 4.58 25.23 -69.65
CA GLU A 193 3.99 26.22 -68.73
C GLU A 193 3.15 25.54 -67.64
N ALA A 194 2.32 24.55 -67.98
CA ALA A 194 1.53 23.79 -67.02
C ALA A 194 2.36 23.07 -65.94
N LYS A 195 3.63 22.73 -66.20
CA LYS A 195 4.54 22.15 -65.19
C LYS A 195 5.06 23.18 -64.18
N PHE A 196 5.05 24.48 -64.51
CA PHE A 196 5.28 25.52 -63.50
C PHE A 196 4.05 25.65 -62.58
N ASP A 197 2.84 25.62 -63.13
CA ASP A 197 1.61 25.68 -62.34
C ASP A 197 1.47 24.46 -61.39
N GLU A 198 1.85 23.26 -61.86
CA GLU A 198 1.96 22.06 -61.03
C GLU A 198 2.97 22.25 -59.89
N ALA A 199 4.14 22.83 -60.18
CA ALA A 199 5.15 23.11 -59.15
C ALA A 199 4.68 24.15 -58.12
N GLU A 200 3.99 25.22 -58.54
CA GLU A 200 3.40 26.22 -57.63
C GLU A 200 2.32 25.60 -56.71
N ALA A 201 1.49 24.70 -57.25
CA ALA A 201 0.53 23.93 -56.44
C ALA A 201 1.25 23.01 -55.43
N LEU A 202 2.33 22.33 -55.83
CA LEU A 202 3.12 21.46 -54.95
C LEU A 202 3.85 22.23 -53.84
N ILE A 203 4.37 23.44 -54.11
CA ILE A 203 4.98 24.32 -53.09
C ILE A 203 3.94 24.71 -52.05
N LYS A 204 2.75 25.14 -52.49
CA LYS A 204 1.63 25.53 -51.62
C LYS A 204 1.14 24.40 -50.71
N ASP A 205 1.24 23.15 -51.17
CA ASP A 205 0.98 21.93 -50.41
C ASP A 205 2.14 21.52 -49.46
N GLY A 206 3.24 22.28 -49.44
CA GLY A 206 4.46 22.00 -48.68
C GLY A 206 5.37 20.94 -49.31
N ARG A 207 5.06 20.42 -50.50
CA ARG A 207 5.75 19.33 -51.20
C ARG A 207 6.93 19.83 -52.06
N HIS A 208 7.75 20.69 -51.47
CA HIS A 208 8.89 21.40 -52.10
C HIS A 208 9.81 20.48 -52.91
N ASP A 209 10.10 19.26 -52.44
CA ASP A 209 10.94 18.30 -53.17
C ASP A 209 10.28 17.83 -54.47
N ARG A 210 8.97 17.55 -54.46
CA ARG A 210 8.23 17.19 -55.68
C ARG A 210 8.12 18.37 -56.65
N ALA A 211 7.94 19.59 -56.14
CA ALA A 211 8.00 20.77 -56.98
C ALA A 211 9.37 20.90 -57.67
N CYS A 212 10.45 20.67 -56.92
CA CYS A 212 11.79 20.60 -57.48
C CYS A 212 11.95 19.46 -58.50
N ASP A 213 11.35 18.29 -58.29
CA ASP A 213 11.38 17.18 -59.27
C ASP A 213 10.59 17.47 -60.55
N THR A 214 9.40 18.07 -60.46
CA THR A 214 8.64 18.54 -61.62
C THR A 214 9.43 19.61 -62.39
N LEU A 215 10.05 20.57 -61.70
CA LEU A 215 10.93 21.57 -62.32
C LEU A 215 12.24 20.97 -62.88
N ARG A 216 12.83 19.94 -62.27
CA ARG A 216 14.04 19.25 -62.76
C ARG A 216 13.82 18.63 -64.14
N GLN A 217 12.60 18.20 -64.46
CA GLN A 217 12.25 17.71 -65.81
C GLN A 217 12.43 18.80 -66.89
N LEU A 218 12.25 20.07 -66.54
CA LEU A 218 12.34 21.22 -67.46
C LEU A 218 13.78 21.69 -67.70
N THR A 219 14.74 21.27 -66.87
CA THR A 219 16.14 21.73 -66.97
C THR A 219 16.93 21.12 -68.14
N LYS A 220 16.40 20.05 -68.75
CA LYS A 220 17.01 19.34 -69.89
C LYS A 220 16.46 19.83 -71.23
N ALA A 221 16.76 21.09 -71.59
CA ALA A 221 16.40 21.64 -72.90
C ALA A 221 17.00 20.78 -74.03
N GLN A 222 16.16 20.33 -74.97
CA GLN A 222 16.55 19.61 -76.18
C GLN A 222 16.61 20.54 -77.40
N HIS A 223 15.85 21.64 -77.36
CA HIS A 223 15.79 22.64 -78.43
C HIS A 223 16.07 24.06 -77.94
N GLU A 224 16.50 24.93 -78.85
CA GLU A 224 16.93 26.31 -78.57
C GLU A 224 15.84 27.14 -77.86
N GLY A 225 14.56 26.95 -78.23
CA GLY A 225 13.41 27.60 -77.62
C GLY A 225 13.08 27.15 -76.18
N GLU A 226 13.65 26.04 -75.70
CA GLU A 226 13.42 25.52 -74.34
C GLU A 226 14.41 26.09 -73.31
N MET A 227 15.51 26.72 -73.75
CA MET A 227 16.56 27.21 -72.86
C MET A 227 16.09 28.27 -71.86
N GLU A 228 15.09 29.09 -72.23
CA GLU A 228 14.50 30.08 -71.31
C GLU A 228 13.69 29.41 -70.19
N PHE A 229 12.90 28.37 -70.53
CA PHE A 229 12.18 27.56 -69.56
C PHE A 229 13.13 26.79 -68.63
N ALA A 230 14.19 26.19 -69.18
CA ALA A 230 15.22 25.52 -68.38
C ALA A 230 15.91 26.48 -67.38
N LYS A 231 16.18 27.73 -67.81
CA LYS A 231 16.75 28.77 -66.95
C LYS A 231 15.76 29.26 -65.88
N ARG A 232 14.48 29.43 -66.22
CA ARG A 232 13.41 29.74 -65.25
C ARG A 232 13.28 28.61 -64.21
N ALA A 233 13.25 27.36 -64.65
CA ALA A 233 13.16 26.19 -63.78
C ALA A 233 14.36 26.08 -62.83
N ALA A 234 15.58 26.24 -63.30
CA ALA A 234 16.79 26.23 -62.44
C ALA A 234 16.76 27.36 -61.39
N THR A 235 16.31 28.57 -61.77
CA THR A 235 16.14 29.70 -60.86
C THR A 235 15.08 29.40 -59.79
N MET A 236 13.94 28.84 -60.20
CA MET A 236 12.83 28.49 -59.31
C MET A 236 13.18 27.34 -58.36
N ILE A 237 13.91 26.30 -58.82
CA ILE A 237 14.44 25.24 -57.95
C ILE A 237 15.30 25.85 -56.82
N THR A 238 16.13 26.83 -57.14
CA THR A 238 16.97 27.53 -56.14
C THR A 238 16.09 28.26 -55.11
N GLN A 239 15.07 28.99 -55.57
CA GLN A 239 14.11 29.69 -54.70
C GLN A 239 13.33 28.73 -53.78
N VAL A 240 12.79 27.64 -54.34
CA VAL A 240 12.02 26.61 -53.61
C VAL A 240 12.88 25.87 -52.59
N THR A 241 14.17 25.64 -52.90
CA THR A 241 15.12 25.02 -51.97
C THR A 241 15.39 25.95 -50.79
N LEU A 242 15.67 27.24 -51.05
CA LEU A 242 15.88 28.25 -50.00
C LEU A 242 14.63 28.49 -49.15
N GLU A 243 13.43 28.42 -49.73
CA GLU A 243 12.16 28.51 -48.99
C GLU A 243 11.95 27.29 -48.08
N LYS A 244 12.19 26.08 -48.60
CA LYS A 244 12.15 24.83 -47.81
C LYS A 244 13.12 24.89 -46.64
N GLU A 245 14.38 25.28 -46.87
CA GLU A 245 15.41 25.43 -45.84
C GLU A 245 14.99 26.46 -44.77
N ARG A 246 14.45 27.61 -45.19
CA ARG A 246 13.93 28.63 -44.27
C ARG A 246 12.79 28.11 -43.40
N LEU A 247 11.85 27.35 -43.97
CA LEU A 247 10.73 26.75 -43.23
C LEU A 247 11.21 25.67 -42.24
N ILE A 248 12.17 24.84 -42.64
CA ILE A 248 12.82 23.86 -41.75
C ILE A 248 13.54 24.56 -40.60
N ASN A 249 14.30 25.62 -40.87
CA ASN A 249 15.03 26.37 -39.84
C ASN A 249 14.11 27.17 -38.90
N ARG A 250 12.92 27.60 -39.36
CA ARG A 250 11.90 28.26 -38.52
C ARG A 250 11.11 27.27 -37.65
N ALA A 251 11.06 25.98 -37.99
CA ALA A 251 10.26 25.00 -37.26
C ALA A 251 10.71 24.79 -35.79
N PRO A 252 12.01 24.70 -35.44
CA PRO A 252 12.45 24.68 -34.04
C PRO A 252 12.10 25.94 -33.23
N GLU A 253 12.15 27.12 -33.86
CA GLU A 253 11.76 28.38 -33.20
C GLU A 253 10.25 28.39 -32.90
N VAL A 254 9.43 27.99 -33.88
CA VAL A 254 7.98 27.79 -33.73
C VAL A 254 7.67 26.74 -32.67
N GLU A 255 8.46 25.68 -32.54
CA GLU A 255 8.32 24.68 -31.48
C GLU A 255 8.60 25.26 -30.09
N ALA A 256 9.67 26.07 -29.94
CA ALA A 256 10.02 26.72 -28.69
C ALA A 256 8.97 27.76 -28.26
N GLU A 257 8.52 28.62 -29.17
CA GLU A 257 7.44 29.57 -28.95
C GLU A 257 6.11 28.86 -28.63
N ALA A 258 5.79 27.76 -29.32
CA ALA A 258 4.60 26.96 -29.06
C ALA A 258 4.64 26.23 -27.70
N LYS A 259 5.81 25.78 -27.25
CA LYS A 259 6.02 25.24 -25.89
C LYS A 259 5.75 26.32 -24.83
N GLN A 260 6.32 27.52 -24.98
CA GLN A 260 6.01 28.65 -24.08
C GLN A 260 4.51 28.98 -24.05
N LEU A 261 3.84 28.97 -25.21
CA LEU A 261 2.39 29.16 -25.29
C LEU A 261 1.59 28.01 -24.66
N ARG A 262 2.01 26.75 -24.78
CA ARG A 262 1.38 25.61 -24.09
C ARG A 262 1.50 25.76 -22.57
N ASP A 263 2.70 26.06 -22.09
CA ASP A 263 3.01 26.15 -20.67
C ASP A 263 2.26 27.33 -20.03
N GLY A 264 2.16 28.46 -20.75
CA GLY A 264 1.27 29.60 -20.48
C GLY A 264 -0.23 29.38 -20.79
N LYS A 265 -0.68 28.13 -20.97
CA LYS A 265 -2.09 27.73 -21.18
C LYS A 265 -2.79 28.50 -22.32
N HIS A 266 -2.08 28.69 -23.43
CA HIS A 266 -2.52 29.35 -24.66
C HIS A 266 -2.61 28.38 -25.85
N ALA A 267 -3.14 27.17 -25.64
CA ALA A 267 -3.27 26.13 -26.67
C ALA A 267 -3.94 26.61 -27.98
N GLU A 268 -4.88 27.55 -27.91
CA GLU A 268 -5.49 28.16 -29.09
C GLU A 268 -4.49 28.89 -30.00
N LYS A 269 -3.52 29.62 -29.40
CA LYS A 269 -2.43 30.32 -30.07
C LYS A 269 -1.35 29.35 -30.55
N ALA A 270 -0.94 28.39 -29.71
CA ALA A 270 0.06 27.38 -30.08
C ALA A 270 -0.36 26.59 -31.33
N VAL A 271 -1.62 26.13 -31.41
CA VAL A 271 -2.17 25.47 -32.61
C VAL A 271 -2.21 26.39 -33.84
N SER A 272 -2.22 27.71 -33.67
CA SER A 272 -2.14 28.67 -34.78
C SER A 272 -0.70 28.80 -35.29
N LEU A 273 0.24 29.02 -34.36
CA LEU A 273 1.67 29.22 -34.66
C LEU A 273 2.30 28.00 -35.35
N ILE A 274 2.01 26.78 -34.86
CA ILE A 274 2.53 25.54 -35.47
C ILE A 274 2.03 25.36 -36.92
N ARG A 275 0.87 25.93 -37.28
CA ARG A 275 0.31 25.86 -38.64
C ARG A 275 0.93 26.85 -39.63
N GLU A 276 1.83 27.73 -39.18
CA GLU A 276 2.64 28.56 -40.07
C GLU A 276 3.68 27.72 -40.83
N ILE A 277 4.10 26.58 -40.27
CA ILE A 277 4.90 25.57 -40.96
C ILE A 277 3.95 24.58 -41.68
N PRO A 278 4.16 24.28 -42.98
CA PRO A 278 3.41 23.23 -43.68
C PRO A 278 3.59 21.86 -43.00
N LYS A 279 2.50 21.08 -42.81
CA LYS A 279 2.53 19.80 -42.06
C LYS A 279 3.54 18.78 -42.58
N VAL A 280 3.87 18.82 -43.87
CA VAL A 280 4.89 17.94 -44.51
C VAL A 280 6.30 18.19 -43.94
N LEU A 281 6.56 19.39 -43.41
CA LEU A 281 7.86 19.83 -42.89
C LEU A 281 7.95 19.80 -41.34
N TRP A 282 6.95 19.26 -40.63
CA TRP A 282 7.00 19.18 -39.17
C TRP A 282 7.99 18.08 -38.70
N PRO A 283 8.99 18.37 -37.86
CA PRO A 283 9.73 17.34 -37.13
C PRO A 283 8.81 16.63 -36.13
N GLU A 284 9.19 15.43 -35.66
CA GLU A 284 8.31 14.60 -34.81
C GLU A 284 7.88 15.31 -33.53
N SER A 285 8.81 16.01 -32.87
CA SER A 285 8.58 16.84 -31.68
C SER A 285 7.52 17.93 -31.91
N LEU A 286 7.43 18.49 -33.11
CA LEU A 286 6.42 19.49 -33.48
C LEU A 286 5.06 18.84 -33.80
N LYS A 287 5.05 17.60 -34.31
CA LYS A 287 3.81 16.81 -34.48
C LYS A 287 3.22 16.42 -33.11
N GLU A 288 4.04 15.86 -32.22
CA GLU A 288 3.65 15.51 -30.85
C GLU A 288 3.08 16.72 -30.10
N LEU A 289 3.80 17.84 -30.13
CA LEU A 289 3.36 19.11 -29.53
C LEU A 289 2.04 19.58 -30.16
N TYR A 290 1.90 19.52 -31.49
CA TYR A 290 0.66 19.89 -32.17
C TYR A 290 -0.52 19.02 -31.72
N GLU A 291 -0.32 17.71 -31.55
CA GLU A 291 -1.38 16.81 -31.08
C GLU A 291 -1.77 17.11 -29.63
N GLU A 292 -0.80 17.34 -28.73
CA GLU A 292 -1.03 17.77 -27.35
C GLU A 292 -1.85 19.08 -27.28
N VAL A 293 -1.41 20.14 -27.97
CA VAL A 293 -2.12 21.43 -27.95
C VAL A 293 -3.43 21.40 -28.75
N SER A 294 -3.54 20.56 -29.78
CA SER A 294 -4.78 20.37 -30.53
C SER A 294 -5.83 19.62 -29.72
N GLU A 295 -5.47 18.58 -28.96
CA GLU A 295 -6.44 17.89 -28.10
C GLU A 295 -6.84 18.78 -26.91
N THR A 296 -5.90 19.52 -26.33
CA THR A 296 -6.19 20.56 -25.33
C THR A 296 -7.19 21.59 -25.87
N LYS A 297 -7.01 22.05 -27.12
CA LYS A 297 -7.93 22.98 -27.82
C LYS A 297 -9.30 22.35 -28.10
N LYS A 298 -9.38 21.05 -28.42
CA LYS A 298 -10.65 20.30 -28.50
C LYS A 298 -11.35 20.23 -27.14
N GLN A 299 -10.62 19.90 -26.06
CA GLN A 299 -11.16 19.82 -24.70
C GLN A 299 -11.72 21.18 -24.22
N ILE A 300 -10.98 22.28 -24.45
CA ILE A 300 -11.46 23.65 -24.18
C ILE A 300 -12.74 23.95 -24.95
N LYS A 301 -12.78 23.71 -26.28
CA LYS A 301 -13.98 23.96 -27.11
C LYS A 301 -15.18 23.14 -26.64
N ARG A 302 -14.96 21.87 -26.27
CA ARG A 302 -16.00 20.97 -25.74
C ARG A 302 -16.54 21.47 -24.40
N LEU A 303 -15.67 21.78 -23.44
CA LEU A 303 -16.08 22.29 -22.12
C LEU A 303 -16.86 23.61 -22.25
N ALA A 304 -16.37 24.55 -23.06
CA ALA A 304 -17.05 25.82 -23.30
C ALA A 304 -18.46 25.62 -23.90
N GLN A 305 -18.64 24.67 -24.82
CA GLN A 305 -19.95 24.35 -25.39
C GLN A 305 -20.86 23.63 -24.37
N GLU A 306 -20.34 22.67 -23.60
CA GLU A 306 -21.13 21.99 -22.54
C GLU A 306 -21.58 22.99 -21.45
N ILE A 307 -20.72 23.95 -21.08
CA ILE A 307 -21.04 25.03 -20.14
C ILE A 307 -22.11 25.96 -20.73
N LYS A 308 -21.96 26.38 -21.99
CA LYS A 308 -22.92 27.24 -22.70
C LYS A 308 -24.30 26.60 -22.77
N THR A 309 -24.39 25.33 -23.17
CA THR A 309 -25.64 24.57 -23.22
C THR A 309 -26.28 24.46 -21.83
N ALA A 310 -25.50 24.09 -20.80
CA ALA A 310 -26.01 23.99 -19.43
C ALA A 310 -26.59 25.32 -18.89
N ILE A 311 -25.97 26.46 -19.22
CA ILE A 311 -26.49 27.79 -18.88
C ILE A 311 -27.81 28.08 -19.62
N GLN A 312 -27.88 27.80 -20.93
CA GLN A 312 -29.09 28.01 -21.72
C GLN A 312 -30.27 27.15 -21.23
N GLU A 313 -30.02 25.90 -20.86
CA GLU A 313 -30.99 24.97 -20.28
C GLU A 313 -31.31 25.25 -18.80
N ARG A 314 -30.69 26.27 -18.18
CA ARG A 314 -30.76 26.60 -16.75
C ARG A 314 -30.31 25.46 -15.81
N ARG A 315 -29.54 24.49 -16.33
CA ARG A 315 -28.98 23.34 -15.60
C ARG A 315 -27.68 23.73 -14.89
N THR A 316 -27.79 24.44 -13.78
CA THR A 316 -26.62 24.85 -12.95
C THR A 316 -26.04 23.72 -12.11
N SER A 317 -26.78 22.62 -11.89
CA SER A 317 -26.30 21.46 -11.16
C SER A 317 -25.13 20.78 -11.89
N ARG A 318 -24.06 20.46 -11.15
CA ARG A 318 -22.79 19.91 -11.66
C ARG A 318 -22.05 20.80 -12.67
N LEU A 319 -22.39 22.09 -12.78
CA LEU A 319 -21.70 23.02 -13.68
C LEU A 319 -20.31 23.42 -13.15
N LEU A 320 -20.16 23.58 -11.83
CA LEU A 320 -18.94 24.09 -11.20
C LEU A 320 -17.66 23.30 -11.59
N PRO A 321 -17.58 21.96 -11.49
CA PRO A 321 -16.38 21.22 -11.87
C PRO A 321 -15.99 21.35 -13.35
N LYS A 322 -16.97 21.59 -14.26
CA LYS A 322 -16.68 21.84 -15.68
C LYS A 322 -16.02 23.20 -15.90
N VAL A 323 -16.46 24.21 -15.15
CA VAL A 323 -15.90 25.57 -15.21
C VAL A 323 -14.52 25.61 -14.56
N GLU A 324 -14.32 24.88 -13.46
CA GLU A 324 -13.01 24.71 -12.82
C GLU A 324 -12.03 23.99 -13.77
N ARG A 325 -12.44 22.87 -14.39
CA ARG A 325 -11.62 22.20 -15.42
C ARG A 325 -11.36 23.06 -16.66
N LEU A 326 -12.28 23.95 -17.04
CA LEU A 326 -12.02 24.92 -18.11
C LEU A 326 -10.94 25.94 -17.69
N LEU A 327 -10.94 26.39 -16.43
CA LEU A 327 -9.93 27.31 -15.90
C LEU A 327 -8.56 26.65 -15.72
N GLU A 328 -8.47 25.35 -15.40
CA GLU A 328 -7.20 24.60 -15.41
C GLU A 328 -6.52 24.61 -16.80
N LEU A 329 -7.33 24.62 -17.87
CA LEU A 329 -6.87 24.57 -19.27
C LEU A 329 -6.74 25.96 -19.91
N LYS A 330 -7.49 26.95 -19.41
CA LYS A 330 -7.58 28.33 -19.92
C LYS A 330 -7.82 29.32 -18.75
N PRO A 331 -6.83 29.52 -17.86
CA PRO A 331 -7.01 30.26 -16.60
C PRO A 331 -7.34 31.75 -16.80
N HIS A 332 -7.05 32.29 -17.98
CA HIS A 332 -7.31 33.69 -18.35
C HIS A 332 -8.72 33.95 -18.90
N ASP A 333 -9.62 32.95 -18.92
CA ASP A 333 -11.01 33.16 -19.37
C ASP A 333 -11.83 33.92 -18.31
N ILE A 334 -11.95 35.23 -18.49
CA ILE A 334 -12.68 36.15 -17.60
C ILE A 334 -14.17 35.74 -17.44
N SER A 335 -14.77 35.09 -18.44
CA SER A 335 -16.16 34.64 -18.37
C SER A 335 -16.28 33.41 -17.48
N ALA A 336 -15.36 32.45 -17.62
CA ALA A 336 -15.26 31.30 -16.74
C ALA A 336 -14.90 31.71 -15.29
N GLN A 337 -13.99 32.67 -15.09
CA GLN A 337 -13.66 33.21 -13.76
C GLN A 337 -14.90 33.79 -13.05
N ARG A 338 -15.64 34.70 -13.71
CA ARG A 338 -16.87 35.28 -13.14
C ARG A 338 -17.96 34.24 -12.89
N LEU A 339 -18.03 33.21 -13.74
CA LEU A 339 -18.98 32.10 -13.58
C LEU A 339 -18.59 31.19 -12.40
N VAL A 340 -17.31 30.86 -12.21
CA VAL A 340 -16.85 30.00 -11.11
C VAL A 340 -17.12 30.66 -9.76
N GLU A 341 -16.86 31.97 -9.66
CA GLU A 341 -17.14 32.76 -8.45
C GLU A 341 -18.64 32.79 -8.14
N LYS A 342 -19.49 33.01 -9.15
CA LYS A 342 -20.96 32.99 -9.00
C LYS A 342 -21.49 31.61 -8.60
N LEU A 343 -20.95 30.54 -9.18
CA LEU A 343 -21.34 29.16 -8.85
C LEU A 343 -20.92 28.77 -7.43
N ARG A 344 -19.70 29.11 -7.00
CA ARG A 344 -19.24 28.89 -5.62
C ARG A 344 -20.13 29.65 -4.61
N LYS A 345 -20.38 30.94 -4.83
CA LYS A 345 -21.32 31.73 -3.99
C LYS A 345 -22.73 31.12 -3.94
N SER A 346 -23.23 30.60 -5.05
CA SER A 346 -24.53 29.90 -5.11
C SER A 346 -24.52 28.56 -4.37
N GLN A 347 -23.39 27.84 -4.36
CA GLN A 347 -23.25 26.58 -3.64
C GLN A 347 -23.11 26.85 -2.13
N ASP A 348 -22.27 27.79 -1.72
CA ASP A 348 -22.12 28.21 -0.31
C ASP A 348 -23.47 28.61 0.30
N GLN A 349 -24.31 29.32 -0.45
CA GLN A 349 -25.66 29.68 -0.02
C GLN A 349 -26.58 28.45 0.11
N ALA A 350 -26.50 27.50 -0.82
CA ALA A 350 -27.28 26.26 -0.77
C ALA A 350 -26.84 25.36 0.41
N ASP A 351 -25.54 25.24 0.67
CA ASP A 351 -25.00 24.45 1.78
C ASP A 351 -25.29 25.08 3.15
N ARG A 352 -25.24 26.42 3.28
CA ARG A 352 -25.71 27.15 4.48
C ARG A 352 -27.19 26.88 4.76
N LEU A 353 -28.03 26.94 3.73
CA LEU A 353 -29.46 26.60 3.83
C LEU A 353 -29.69 25.12 4.14
N LYS A 354 -28.86 24.21 3.62
CA LYS A 354 -28.87 22.77 3.96
C LYS A 354 -28.58 22.58 5.46
N ARG A 355 -27.49 23.19 5.94
CA ARG A 355 -27.10 23.19 7.37
C ARG A 355 -28.24 23.68 8.26
N GLU A 356 -28.88 24.80 7.95
CA GLU A 356 -29.97 25.36 8.76
C GLU A 356 -31.19 24.42 8.81
N LYS A 357 -31.55 23.79 7.68
CA LYS A 357 -32.60 22.75 7.63
C LYS A 357 -32.24 21.50 8.45
N LEU A 358 -30.98 21.04 8.38
CA LEU A 358 -30.50 19.89 9.15
C LEU A 358 -30.47 20.19 10.66
N ILE A 359 -30.05 21.39 11.07
CA ILE A 359 -30.09 21.84 12.47
C ILE A 359 -31.53 21.83 13.01
N GLU A 360 -32.52 22.35 12.28
CA GLU A 360 -33.90 22.33 12.78
C GLU A 360 -34.50 20.92 12.79
N LYS A 361 -34.20 20.07 11.79
CA LYS A 361 -34.56 18.63 11.81
C LYS A 361 -33.94 17.91 13.01
N ALA A 362 -32.69 18.20 13.37
CA ALA A 362 -32.04 17.66 14.55
C ALA A 362 -32.71 18.15 15.85
N LYS A 363 -33.02 19.44 15.97
CA LYS A 363 -33.81 19.99 17.11
C LYS A 363 -35.19 19.33 17.22
N GLN A 364 -35.85 19.00 16.12
CA GLN A 364 -37.11 18.25 16.13
C GLN A 364 -36.93 16.84 16.69
N TYR A 365 -35.84 16.13 16.35
CA TYR A 365 -35.53 14.84 16.96
C TYR A 365 -35.12 14.94 18.44
N LEU A 366 -34.42 16.00 18.87
CA LEU A 366 -34.16 16.24 20.30
C LEU A 366 -35.44 16.49 21.10
N LYS A 367 -36.40 17.24 20.56
CA LYS A 367 -37.76 17.41 21.13
C LYS A 367 -38.53 16.08 21.25
N GLN A 368 -38.13 15.05 20.52
CA GLN A 368 -38.67 13.69 20.56
C GLN A 368 -37.80 12.69 21.35
N PHE A 369 -36.70 13.15 21.96
CA PHE A 369 -35.69 12.31 22.64
C PHE A 369 -35.04 11.24 21.72
N ARG A 370 -34.88 11.54 20.42
CA ARG A 370 -34.32 10.65 19.38
C ARG A 370 -32.88 11.03 19.04
N TYR A 371 -32.00 10.96 20.02
CA TYR A 371 -30.65 11.53 19.99
C TYR A 371 -29.79 11.03 18.83
N GLU A 372 -29.77 9.73 18.57
CA GLU A 372 -28.98 9.10 17.51
C GLU A 372 -29.44 9.55 16.12
N ARG A 373 -30.74 9.84 15.94
CA ARG A 373 -31.28 10.41 14.69
C ARG A 373 -31.02 11.91 14.57
N ALA A 374 -30.89 12.64 15.68
CA ALA A 374 -30.42 14.02 15.66
C ALA A 374 -28.93 14.06 15.22
N HIS A 375 -28.08 13.20 15.79
CA HIS A 375 -26.67 13.06 15.40
C HIS A 375 -26.52 12.69 13.91
N GLN A 376 -27.18 11.62 13.44
CA GLN A 376 -27.15 11.17 12.04
C GLN A 376 -27.51 12.28 11.04
N VAL A 377 -28.44 13.16 11.39
CA VAL A 377 -28.83 14.30 10.54
C VAL A 377 -27.80 15.43 10.52
N LEU A 378 -27.02 15.60 11.59
CA LEU A 378 -25.99 16.63 11.65
C LEU A 378 -24.69 16.20 10.95
N THR A 379 -24.38 14.90 10.86
CA THR A 379 -23.23 14.42 10.07
C THR A 379 -23.37 14.74 8.58
N GLU A 380 -24.61 14.84 8.06
CA GLU A 380 -24.92 15.29 6.70
C GLU A 380 -24.52 16.76 6.40
N VAL A 381 -24.12 17.56 7.39
CA VAL A 381 -23.74 18.97 7.20
C VAL A 381 -22.33 19.08 6.55
N PRO A 382 -22.21 19.72 5.37
CA PRO A 382 -20.92 19.90 4.69
C PRO A 382 -19.91 20.69 5.53
N GLU A 383 -18.65 20.29 5.47
CA GLU A 383 -17.56 20.85 6.29
C GLU A 383 -17.32 22.34 6.01
N SER A 384 -17.45 22.74 4.75
CA SER A 384 -17.35 24.13 4.26
C SER A 384 -18.29 25.13 4.94
N VAL A 385 -19.35 24.66 5.62
CA VAL A 385 -20.35 25.52 6.29
C VAL A 385 -20.47 25.25 7.80
N ARG A 386 -19.64 24.37 8.37
CA ARG A 386 -19.59 24.13 9.82
C ARG A 386 -19.01 25.37 10.52
N THR A 387 -19.78 25.97 11.42
CA THR A 387 -19.36 27.08 12.28
C THR A 387 -19.06 26.59 13.69
N GLU A 388 -18.33 27.37 14.49
CA GLU A 388 -18.07 27.05 15.91
C GLU A 388 -19.37 26.75 16.69
N ASN A 389 -20.43 27.54 16.47
CA ASN A 389 -21.75 27.30 17.08
C ASN A 389 -22.44 26.03 16.56
N PHE A 390 -22.17 25.60 15.32
CA PHE A 390 -22.61 24.29 14.84
C PHE A 390 -21.81 23.18 15.51
N LEU A 391 -20.48 23.29 15.64
CA LEU A 391 -19.63 22.29 16.28
C LEU A 391 -20.02 22.09 17.75
N LYS A 392 -20.19 23.17 18.51
CA LYS A 392 -20.68 23.10 19.90
C LYS A 392 -22.06 22.43 20.04
N PHE A 393 -22.96 22.62 19.07
CA PHE A 393 -24.25 21.92 19.04
C PHE A 393 -24.12 20.47 18.58
N PHE A 394 -23.21 20.18 17.65
CA PHE A 394 -22.91 18.83 17.19
C PHE A 394 -22.32 17.97 18.31
N ASP A 395 -21.33 18.50 19.04
CA ASP A 395 -20.68 17.82 20.16
C ASP A 395 -21.70 17.49 21.27
N GLN A 396 -22.57 18.44 21.62
CA GLN A 396 -23.69 18.20 22.55
C GLN A 396 -24.64 17.09 22.09
N VAL A 397 -24.93 17.00 20.79
CA VAL A 397 -25.82 15.98 20.23
C VAL A 397 -25.12 14.62 20.09
N SER A 398 -23.81 14.61 19.82
CA SER A 398 -22.96 13.41 19.77
C SER A 398 -22.85 12.76 21.14
N GLU A 399 -22.63 13.56 22.18
CA GLU A 399 -22.66 13.13 23.58
C GLU A 399 -24.01 12.49 23.97
N LEU A 400 -25.13 13.15 23.65
CA LEU A 400 -26.47 12.61 23.90
C LEU A 400 -26.73 11.30 23.13
N ALA A 401 -26.29 11.22 21.88
CA ALA A 401 -26.41 10.02 21.06
C ALA A 401 -25.56 8.86 21.59
N PHE A 402 -24.33 9.14 22.01
CA PHE A 402 -23.43 8.16 22.63
C PHE A 402 -24.05 7.59 23.91
N LEU A 403 -24.42 8.46 24.86
CA LEU A 403 -25.01 8.05 26.14
C LEU A 403 -26.31 7.24 25.94
N SER A 404 -27.19 7.68 25.03
CA SER A 404 -28.43 6.94 24.71
C SER A 404 -28.17 5.57 24.08
N ALA A 405 -27.15 5.44 23.24
CA ALA A 405 -26.82 4.18 22.59
C ALA A 405 -26.13 3.20 23.56
N ASP A 406 -25.20 3.68 24.39
CA ASP A 406 -24.52 2.88 25.41
C ASP A 406 -25.50 2.26 26.41
N LEU A 407 -26.43 3.07 26.94
CA LEU A 407 -27.52 2.61 27.81
C LEU A 407 -28.48 1.60 27.17
N ARG A 408 -28.45 1.42 25.84
CA ARG A 408 -29.23 0.42 25.10
C ARG A 408 -28.42 -0.79 24.64
N ARG A 409 -27.10 -0.81 24.85
CA ARG A 409 -26.18 -1.83 24.32
C ARG A 409 -25.31 -2.49 25.38
N SER A 410 -24.89 -1.77 26.41
CA SER A 410 -24.07 -2.35 27.46
C SER A 410 -24.83 -3.46 28.18
N SER A 411 -24.21 -4.64 28.27
CA SER A 411 -24.87 -5.89 28.67
C SER A 411 -25.13 -5.98 30.17
N TYR A 412 -24.37 -5.24 30.99
CA TYR A 412 -24.41 -5.30 32.45
C TYR A 412 -24.81 -3.97 33.08
N ALA A 413 -25.41 -4.04 34.28
CA ALA A 413 -25.65 -2.88 35.12
C ALA A 413 -24.47 -2.71 36.08
N ASP A 414 -23.71 -1.63 35.93
CA ASP A 414 -22.53 -1.30 36.75
C ASP A 414 -22.48 0.20 37.12
N PRO A 415 -21.58 0.64 38.03
CA PRO A 415 -21.49 2.02 38.47
C PRO A 415 -21.12 3.05 37.37
N ILE A 416 -20.38 2.64 36.34
CA ILE A 416 -20.03 3.52 35.21
C ILE A 416 -21.29 3.77 34.38
N LEU A 417 -22.07 2.72 34.11
CA LEU A 417 -23.35 2.84 33.39
C LEU A 417 -24.38 3.67 34.18
N VAL A 418 -24.38 3.62 35.52
CA VAL A 418 -25.15 4.56 36.36
C VAL A 418 -24.66 6.01 36.17
N GLY A 419 -23.35 6.24 36.09
CA GLY A 419 -22.76 7.54 35.77
C GLY A 419 -23.23 8.07 34.40
N MET A 420 -23.16 7.24 33.36
CA MET A 420 -23.67 7.55 32.01
C MET A 420 -25.16 7.90 32.03
N ALA A 421 -25.98 7.11 32.73
CA ALA A 421 -27.42 7.36 32.88
C ALA A 421 -27.72 8.68 33.59
N SER A 422 -26.98 8.97 34.67
CA SER A 422 -27.11 10.21 35.45
C SER A 422 -26.76 11.43 34.61
N ARG A 423 -25.69 11.34 33.81
CA ARG A 423 -25.23 12.37 32.88
C ARG A 423 -26.27 12.66 31.80
N LEU A 424 -26.86 11.62 31.18
CA LEU A 424 -27.93 11.78 30.18
C LEU A 424 -29.17 12.46 30.78
N VAL A 425 -29.60 12.05 31.97
CA VAL A 425 -30.73 12.66 32.69
C VAL A 425 -30.43 14.12 33.06
N LYS A 426 -29.20 14.45 33.47
CA LYS A 426 -28.77 15.82 33.76
C LYS A 426 -28.82 16.73 32.52
N MET A 427 -28.46 16.20 31.35
CA MET A 427 -28.54 16.95 30.08
C MET A 427 -29.97 17.07 29.56
N MET A 428 -30.81 16.03 29.74
CA MET A 428 -32.18 15.96 29.22
C MET A 428 -33.22 15.64 30.32
N PRO A 429 -33.42 16.52 31.33
CA PRO A 429 -34.25 16.24 32.52
C PRO A 429 -35.77 16.13 32.24
N LYS A 430 -36.19 16.16 30.98
CA LYS A 430 -37.58 15.90 30.54
C LYS A 430 -37.76 14.52 29.91
N ASP A 431 -36.68 13.77 29.67
CA ASP A 431 -36.70 12.43 29.13
C ASP A 431 -37.08 11.41 30.21
N LYS A 432 -38.38 11.08 30.26
CA LYS A 432 -38.91 10.09 31.20
C LYS A 432 -38.34 8.68 30.99
N GLN A 433 -37.89 8.32 29.78
CA GLN A 433 -37.32 7.00 29.53
C GLN A 433 -35.90 6.90 30.12
N SER A 434 -35.09 7.95 29.96
CA SER A 434 -33.75 7.99 30.55
C SER A 434 -33.79 8.04 32.08
N ILE A 435 -34.79 8.72 32.68
CA ILE A 435 -35.02 8.72 34.13
C ILE A 435 -35.40 7.32 34.65
N ASP A 436 -36.31 6.63 33.96
CA ASP A 436 -36.71 5.25 34.29
C ASP A 436 -35.54 4.25 34.16
N ARG A 437 -34.71 4.38 33.12
CA ARG A 437 -33.47 3.59 32.97
C ARG A 437 -32.49 3.84 34.10
N LEU A 438 -32.22 5.10 34.46
CA LEU A 438 -31.32 5.44 35.57
C LEU A 438 -31.76 4.76 36.87
N HIS A 439 -33.05 4.82 37.21
CA HIS A 439 -33.58 4.17 38.40
C HIS A 439 -33.39 2.65 38.36
N LYS A 440 -33.73 2.00 37.24
CA LYS A 440 -33.63 0.53 37.07
C LYS A 440 -32.18 0.02 37.06
N ILE A 441 -31.26 0.73 36.41
CA ILE A 441 -29.82 0.36 36.41
C ILE A 441 -29.27 0.49 37.83
N THR A 442 -29.57 1.59 38.53
CA THR A 442 -29.16 1.80 39.94
C THR A 442 -29.69 0.69 40.84
N GLN A 443 -30.97 0.34 40.72
CA GLN A 443 -31.60 -0.73 41.49
C GLN A 443 -30.93 -2.10 41.23
N ARG A 444 -30.60 -2.43 39.97
CA ARG A 444 -29.87 -3.68 39.65
C ARG A 444 -28.46 -3.70 40.23
N CYS A 445 -27.73 -2.57 40.19
CA CYS A 445 -26.40 -2.46 40.81
C CYS A 445 -26.46 -2.69 42.34
N GLU A 446 -27.46 -2.13 43.02
CA GLU A 446 -27.69 -2.36 44.45
C GLU A 446 -28.07 -3.82 44.76
N GLN A 447 -28.91 -4.43 43.92
CA GLN A 447 -29.31 -5.83 44.07
C GLN A 447 -28.12 -6.78 43.88
N ALA A 448 -27.26 -6.55 42.90
CA ALA A 448 -26.06 -7.36 42.65
C ALA A 448 -25.03 -7.29 43.80
N ARG A 449 -24.93 -6.11 44.46
CA ARG A 449 -24.12 -5.94 45.68
C ARG A 449 -24.69 -6.67 46.88
N LYS A 450 -26.02 -6.70 47.04
CA LYS A 450 -26.71 -7.40 48.14
C LYS A 450 -26.69 -8.92 47.95
N ASN A 451 -26.92 -9.38 46.72
CA ASN A 451 -27.00 -10.80 46.36
C ASN A 451 -25.66 -11.30 45.79
N ARG A 452 -24.60 -11.34 46.62
CA ARG A 452 -23.25 -11.76 46.17
C ARG A 452 -23.21 -13.13 45.47
N ASN A 453 -24.14 -14.04 45.79
CA ASN A 453 -24.23 -15.39 45.22
C ASN A 453 -25.02 -15.48 43.90
N THR A 454 -25.70 -14.43 43.43
CA THR A 454 -26.40 -14.48 42.13
C THR A 454 -25.45 -14.15 40.97
N ALA A 455 -25.64 -14.83 39.84
CA ALA A 455 -24.95 -14.51 38.58
C ALA A 455 -25.22 -13.05 38.14
N SER A 456 -24.33 -12.53 37.28
CA SER A 456 -24.22 -11.10 36.98
C SER A 456 -25.55 -10.41 36.64
N SER A 457 -25.71 -9.18 37.12
CA SER A 457 -26.86 -8.31 36.82
C SER A 457 -26.80 -7.79 35.38
N TYR A 458 -27.18 -8.66 34.43
CA TYR A 458 -27.44 -8.25 33.05
C TYR A 458 -28.41 -7.06 33.04
N TRP A 459 -28.03 -6.02 32.33
CA TRP A 459 -28.90 -4.90 31.96
C TRP A 459 -29.71 -5.27 30.71
N ASN A 460 -29.03 -5.77 29.68
CA ASN A 460 -29.58 -6.31 28.44
C ASN A 460 -29.07 -7.74 28.21
N GLU A 461 -29.83 -8.58 27.50
CA GLU A 461 -29.34 -9.90 27.07
C GLU A 461 -28.20 -9.74 26.04
N PRO A 462 -27.06 -10.44 26.19
CA PRO A 462 -25.99 -10.44 25.19
C PRO A 462 -26.46 -10.92 23.81
N PRO A 463 -26.00 -10.30 22.71
CA PRO A 463 -26.37 -10.75 21.37
C PRO A 463 -25.75 -12.11 21.04
N LYS A 464 -26.58 -13.04 20.57
CA LYS A 464 -26.17 -14.43 20.22
C LYS A 464 -25.21 -14.50 19.02
N GLN A 465 -25.12 -13.43 18.22
CA GLN A 465 -24.20 -13.30 17.09
C GLN A 465 -23.49 -11.95 17.21
N THR A 466 -22.16 -11.95 17.16
CA THR A 466 -21.31 -10.77 17.40
C THR A 466 -20.37 -10.50 16.21
N THR A 467 -19.40 -9.59 16.39
CA THR A 467 -18.27 -9.41 15.44
C THR A 467 -17.45 -10.69 15.21
N LEU A 468 -17.50 -11.65 16.14
CA LEU A 468 -16.83 -12.96 16.01
C LEU A 468 -17.73 -14.04 15.38
N GLY A 469 -19.00 -13.72 15.05
CA GLY A 469 -20.00 -14.68 14.57
C GLY A 469 -20.65 -15.56 15.65
N ILE A 470 -20.07 -15.59 16.85
CA ILE A 470 -20.48 -16.37 18.03
C ILE A 470 -20.77 -15.44 19.23
N PRO A 471 -21.42 -15.89 20.32
CA PRO A 471 -21.62 -15.08 21.52
C PRO A 471 -20.29 -14.63 22.16
N VAL A 472 -20.26 -13.42 22.71
CA VAL A 472 -19.11 -12.86 23.46
C VAL A 472 -19.62 -12.18 24.72
N ASP A 473 -19.05 -12.53 25.87
CA ASP A 473 -19.52 -12.08 27.19
C ASP A 473 -18.38 -11.93 28.20
N LEU A 474 -18.62 -11.36 29.39
CA LEU A 474 -17.65 -11.44 30.51
C LEU A 474 -17.73 -12.81 31.20
N TYR A 475 -16.65 -13.24 31.86
CA TYR A 475 -16.77 -14.29 32.88
C TYR A 475 -17.25 -13.67 34.21
N PRO A 476 -18.46 -13.99 34.71
CA PRO A 476 -19.18 -13.11 35.64
C PRO A 476 -18.70 -13.18 37.10
N ARG A 477 -18.37 -14.37 37.60
CA ARG A 477 -17.81 -14.64 38.94
C ARG A 477 -17.34 -16.10 38.99
N PHE A 478 -16.54 -16.44 39.99
CA PHE A 478 -16.17 -17.83 40.27
C PHE A 478 -17.38 -18.59 40.85
N ARG A 479 -17.63 -19.82 40.42
CA ARG A 479 -18.86 -20.58 40.74
C ARG A 479 -18.69 -21.70 41.77
N LYS A 480 -17.57 -22.42 41.72
CA LYS A 480 -17.32 -23.63 42.54
C LYS A 480 -16.43 -23.40 43.78
N PHE A 481 -16.27 -22.14 44.18
CA PHE A 481 -15.39 -21.75 45.29
C PHE A 481 -16.20 -21.23 46.48
N ASN A 482 -15.80 -21.59 47.69
CA ASN A 482 -16.30 -20.96 48.92
C ASN A 482 -15.52 -19.66 49.17
N THR A 483 -16.20 -18.52 49.01
CA THR A 483 -15.59 -17.19 49.06
C THR A 483 -15.77 -16.48 50.41
N ASN A 484 -16.29 -17.17 51.44
CA ASN A 484 -16.74 -16.52 52.67
C ASN A 484 -15.68 -15.66 53.38
N ALA A 485 -14.40 -16.05 53.34
CA ALA A 485 -13.31 -15.29 53.94
C ALA A 485 -12.88 -14.04 53.12
N VAL A 486 -13.30 -13.93 51.86
CA VAL A 486 -12.98 -12.81 50.96
C VAL A 486 -14.23 -12.05 50.48
N ASN A 487 -15.42 -12.32 51.03
CA ASN A 487 -16.66 -11.67 50.61
C ASN A 487 -16.59 -10.14 50.73
N ASP A 488 -15.96 -9.59 51.77
CA ASP A 488 -15.82 -8.14 51.96
C ASP A 488 -14.55 -7.54 51.32
N ASN A 489 -13.90 -8.28 50.42
CA ASN A 489 -12.74 -7.81 49.66
C ASN A 489 -13.19 -7.03 48.41
N GLU A 490 -12.91 -5.73 48.36
CA GLU A 490 -13.29 -4.86 47.22
C GLU A 490 -12.74 -5.36 45.87
N HIS A 491 -11.60 -6.04 45.86
CA HIS A 491 -11.04 -6.62 44.63
C HIS A 491 -11.76 -7.89 44.19
N PHE A 492 -12.36 -8.66 45.11
CA PHE A 492 -13.21 -9.78 44.73
C PHE A 492 -14.55 -9.27 44.14
N ASP A 493 -15.20 -8.32 44.81
CA ASP A 493 -16.49 -7.79 44.37
C ASP A 493 -16.43 -7.03 43.04
N ASN A 494 -15.34 -6.31 42.73
CA ASN A 494 -15.21 -5.52 41.50
C ASN A 494 -14.30 -6.13 40.42
N PHE A 495 -13.49 -7.16 40.72
CA PHE A 495 -12.36 -7.55 39.85
C PHE A 495 -12.02 -9.05 39.86
N ALA A 496 -12.93 -9.93 40.28
CA ALA A 496 -12.69 -11.38 40.40
C ALA A 496 -12.04 -12.03 39.17
N SER A 497 -12.47 -11.71 37.94
CA SER A 497 -11.90 -12.33 36.72
C SER A 497 -10.44 -11.92 36.45
N GLY A 498 -9.95 -10.84 37.10
CA GLY A 498 -8.55 -10.45 37.08
C GLY A 498 -7.64 -11.39 37.88
N PHE A 499 -8.18 -12.22 38.77
CA PHE A 499 -7.43 -13.17 39.61
C PHE A 499 -7.33 -14.58 39.02
N VAL A 500 -7.96 -14.88 37.87
CA VAL A 500 -8.04 -16.23 37.28
C VAL A 500 -6.69 -16.96 37.23
N VAL A 501 -5.62 -16.28 36.80
CA VAL A 501 -4.25 -16.84 36.79
C VAL A 501 -3.81 -17.27 38.20
N ALA A 502 -3.92 -16.37 39.19
CA ALA A 502 -3.53 -16.66 40.56
C ALA A 502 -4.37 -17.79 41.19
N THR A 503 -5.67 -17.85 40.93
CA THR A 503 -6.53 -18.96 41.36
C THR A 503 -6.12 -20.28 40.70
N GLY A 504 -5.83 -20.28 39.40
CA GLY A 504 -5.37 -21.45 38.64
C GLY A 504 -4.01 -22.00 39.10
N LEU A 505 -3.08 -21.12 39.46
CA LEU A 505 -1.81 -21.50 40.10
C LEU A 505 -2.04 -22.18 41.46
N ALA A 506 -2.94 -21.63 42.27
CA ALA A 506 -3.25 -22.17 43.59
C ALA A 506 -3.96 -23.53 43.51
N LEU A 507 -4.87 -23.73 42.54
CA LEU A 507 -5.49 -25.03 42.26
C LEU A 507 -4.46 -26.13 41.97
N GLN A 508 -3.36 -25.78 41.28
CA GLN A 508 -2.26 -26.70 41.04
C GLN A 508 -1.46 -26.98 42.31
N GLY A 509 -1.21 -25.96 43.15
CA GLY A 509 -0.53 -26.13 44.43
C GLY A 509 -1.31 -26.97 45.46
N ILE A 510 -2.65 -26.98 45.41
CA ILE A 510 -3.46 -27.89 46.23
C ILE A 510 -3.72 -29.26 45.58
N GLY A 511 -3.18 -29.52 44.38
CA GLY A 511 -3.36 -30.80 43.67
C GLY A 511 -4.79 -31.07 43.23
N VAL A 512 -5.45 -30.06 42.65
CA VAL A 512 -6.80 -30.14 42.05
C VAL A 512 -6.79 -29.73 40.57
N ALA A 513 -5.70 -29.13 40.10
CA ALA A 513 -5.49 -28.83 38.68
C ALA A 513 -5.29 -30.07 37.81
N LYS A 514 -5.74 -29.98 36.55
CA LYS A 514 -5.55 -31.00 35.51
C LYS A 514 -4.19 -30.92 34.82
N ILE A 515 -3.69 -29.73 34.53
CA ILE A 515 -2.34 -29.52 33.99
C ILE A 515 -1.37 -29.31 35.15
N GLU A 516 -0.60 -30.35 35.46
CA GLU A 516 0.38 -30.38 36.56
C GLU A 516 1.79 -29.84 36.19
N THR A 517 2.00 -29.31 34.98
CA THR A 517 3.34 -28.90 34.47
C THR A 517 4.08 -27.93 35.39
N ASN A 518 5.40 -28.13 35.57
CA ASN A 518 6.22 -27.32 36.46
C ASN A 518 7.54 -26.92 35.81
N LEU A 519 7.70 -25.63 35.51
CA LEU A 519 8.88 -25.07 34.85
C LEU A 519 10.08 -24.86 35.79
N LEU A 520 10.01 -25.22 37.08
CA LEU A 520 11.15 -25.12 37.99
C LEU A 520 12.36 -25.97 37.54
N PRO A 521 13.58 -25.40 37.44
CA PRO A 521 14.77 -26.16 37.04
C PRO A 521 15.09 -27.33 38.00
N ASN A 522 15.36 -28.51 37.44
CA ASN A 522 15.76 -29.68 38.23
C ASN A 522 17.13 -29.48 38.91
N LYS A 523 17.26 -29.93 40.16
CA LYS A 523 18.45 -29.71 41.01
C LYS A 523 19.66 -30.61 40.69
N SER A 524 19.54 -31.53 39.73
CA SER A 524 20.58 -32.51 39.38
C SER A 524 21.53 -31.97 38.31
N GLY A 525 22.60 -31.28 38.75
CA GLY A 525 23.61 -30.69 37.87
C GLY A 525 24.53 -31.72 37.20
N GLY A 526 24.10 -32.27 36.06
CA GLY A 526 24.89 -33.17 35.22
C GLY A 526 24.20 -33.44 33.89
N VAL A 527 24.93 -33.98 32.90
CA VAL A 527 24.47 -34.14 31.50
C VAL A 527 23.20 -35.01 31.37
N PHE A 528 22.95 -35.92 32.32
CA PHE A 528 21.72 -36.73 32.37
C PHE A 528 20.55 -36.08 33.14
N GLY A 529 20.77 -34.94 33.80
CA GLY A 529 19.76 -34.22 34.60
C GLY A 529 18.68 -33.49 33.78
N LEU A 530 18.79 -33.50 32.46
CA LEU A 530 17.87 -32.85 31.50
C LEU A 530 16.56 -33.62 31.28
N ILE A 531 16.43 -34.84 31.83
CA ILE A 531 15.18 -35.62 31.80
C ILE A 531 14.31 -35.15 32.98
N GLY A 532 13.66 -34.00 32.80
CA GLY A 532 12.83 -33.35 33.83
C GLY A 532 11.35 -33.70 33.81
N ALA A 533 10.84 -34.15 32.66
CA ALA A 533 9.43 -34.42 32.44
C ALA A 533 8.84 -35.47 33.40
N GLY A 534 7.62 -35.24 33.88
CA GLY A 534 6.80 -36.24 34.56
C GLY A 534 7.07 -36.46 36.06
N LYS A 535 7.89 -35.64 36.72
CA LYS A 535 7.90 -35.59 38.20
C LYS A 535 6.73 -34.74 38.69
N LYS A 536 5.72 -35.37 39.30
CA LYS A 536 4.60 -34.67 39.95
C LYS A 536 5.10 -33.56 40.88
N ALA A 537 4.53 -32.37 40.73
CA ALA A 537 4.85 -31.22 41.56
C ALA A 537 4.43 -31.44 43.03
N PRO A 538 5.08 -30.78 44.01
CA PRO A 538 4.66 -30.86 45.41
C PRO A 538 3.29 -30.18 45.60
N THR A 539 2.35 -30.90 46.22
CA THR A 539 0.99 -30.41 46.50
C THR A 539 0.70 -30.44 48.01
N GLY A 540 -0.33 -29.71 48.44
CA GLY A 540 -0.75 -29.64 49.85
C GLY A 540 -2.24 -29.36 50.05
N GLU A 541 -2.61 -28.99 51.27
CA GLU A 541 -3.97 -28.52 51.61
C GLU A 541 -4.10 -26.99 51.51
N LEU A 542 -2.98 -26.26 51.48
CA LEU A 542 -2.92 -24.81 51.31
C LEU A 542 -1.98 -24.47 50.15
N ALA A 543 -2.36 -23.52 49.30
CA ALA A 543 -1.47 -22.98 48.27
C ALA A 543 -1.71 -21.49 47.99
N TRP A 544 -0.60 -20.76 47.87
CA TRP A 544 -0.55 -19.41 47.32
C TRP A 544 -0.28 -19.47 45.82
N GLY A 545 -1.20 -18.95 45.03
CA GLY A 545 -0.92 -18.58 43.64
C GLY A 545 -0.56 -17.10 43.56
N ILE A 546 0.61 -16.79 43.01
CA ILE A 546 1.14 -15.43 42.88
C ILE A 546 1.34 -15.11 41.40
N ASP A 547 0.58 -14.14 40.92
CA ASP A 547 0.70 -13.57 39.59
C ASP A 547 1.53 -12.27 39.64
N LEU A 548 2.66 -12.26 38.94
CA LEU A 548 3.52 -11.08 38.76
C LEU A 548 3.37 -10.53 37.33
N SER A 549 2.17 -10.04 37.04
CA SER A 549 1.79 -9.39 35.78
C SER A 549 2.54 -8.07 35.55
N ASN A 550 2.42 -7.47 34.35
CA ASN A 550 3.02 -6.18 34.01
C ASN A 550 2.35 -4.95 34.66
N SER A 551 1.15 -5.07 35.26
CA SER A 551 0.42 -3.95 35.90
C SER A 551 0.36 -4.02 37.42
N GLY A 552 0.62 -5.19 38.02
CA GLY A 552 0.69 -5.35 39.47
C GLY A 552 0.92 -6.81 39.91
N LEU A 553 1.14 -6.97 41.21
CA LEU A 553 1.11 -8.26 41.89
C LEU A 553 -0.35 -8.61 42.21
N LYS A 554 -0.76 -9.85 41.91
CA LYS A 554 -2.01 -10.43 42.39
C LYS A 554 -1.71 -11.74 43.11
N ALA A 555 -2.34 -11.98 44.25
CA ALA A 555 -2.12 -13.21 45.02
C ALA A 555 -3.44 -13.77 45.55
N VAL A 556 -3.56 -15.11 45.55
CA VAL A 556 -4.72 -15.85 46.03
C VAL A 556 -4.24 -17.01 46.92
N LEU A 557 -4.79 -17.13 48.13
CA LEU A 557 -4.61 -18.30 48.99
C LEU A 557 -5.84 -19.20 48.88
N LEU A 558 -5.64 -20.42 48.40
CA LEU A 558 -6.66 -21.47 48.43
C LEU A 558 -6.39 -22.46 49.56
N ARG A 559 -7.47 -22.93 50.20
CA ARG A 559 -7.48 -24.10 51.08
C ARG A 559 -8.38 -25.19 50.51
N LYS A 560 -7.89 -26.43 50.53
CA LYS A 560 -8.66 -27.63 50.23
C LYS A 560 -9.23 -28.20 51.52
N GLU A 561 -10.52 -28.50 51.53
CA GLU A 561 -11.22 -29.18 52.63
C GLU A 561 -11.89 -30.45 52.07
N SER A 562 -11.67 -31.60 52.72
CA SER A 562 -12.36 -32.85 52.39
C SER A 562 -13.41 -33.15 53.46
N LYS A 563 -14.67 -33.26 53.06
CA LYS A 563 -15.83 -33.29 53.94
C LYS A 563 -16.69 -34.53 53.65
N GLY A 564 -16.74 -35.45 54.62
CA GLY A 564 -17.43 -36.73 54.52
C GLY A 564 -16.52 -37.90 54.89
N GLU A 565 -17.01 -39.13 54.75
CA GLU A 565 -16.17 -40.32 54.90
C GLU A 565 -15.27 -40.53 53.67
N LYS A 566 -14.14 -41.23 53.84
CA LYS A 566 -13.06 -41.34 52.84
C LYS A 566 -13.44 -41.88 51.45
N LYS A 567 -14.62 -42.46 51.27
CA LYS A 567 -15.12 -42.93 49.96
C LYS A 567 -15.94 -41.89 49.21
N ASP A 568 -16.64 -41.01 49.93
CA ASP A 568 -17.66 -40.10 49.42
C ASP A 568 -17.38 -38.64 49.82
N ALA A 569 -16.11 -38.31 50.11
CA ALA A 569 -15.69 -37.03 50.65
C ALA A 569 -15.76 -35.91 49.59
N GLU A 570 -16.70 -34.98 49.77
CA GLU A 570 -16.82 -33.74 49.00
C GLU A 570 -15.53 -32.91 49.17
N THR A 571 -14.95 -32.45 48.07
CA THR A 571 -13.77 -31.57 48.11
C THR A 571 -14.20 -30.12 47.91
N ILE A 572 -14.22 -29.35 49.00
CA ILE A 572 -14.59 -27.94 49.01
C ILE A 572 -13.32 -27.09 48.93
N ILE A 573 -13.28 -26.18 47.95
CA ILE A 573 -12.16 -25.24 47.78
C ILE A 573 -12.54 -23.87 48.31
N HIS A 574 -11.83 -23.42 49.34
CA HIS A 574 -12.02 -22.13 49.99
C HIS A 574 -11.02 -21.11 49.46
N ILE A 575 -11.49 -19.89 49.19
CA ILE A 575 -10.63 -18.73 48.97
C ILE A 575 -10.45 -18.04 50.31
N GLU A 576 -9.26 -18.21 50.89
CA GLU A 576 -8.91 -17.72 52.22
C GLU A 576 -8.49 -16.25 52.16
N GLN A 577 -7.74 -15.85 51.13
CA GLN A 577 -7.26 -14.48 50.92
C GLN A 577 -7.15 -14.14 49.42
N MET A 578 -7.38 -12.86 49.09
CA MET A 578 -7.07 -12.25 47.79
C MET A 578 -6.39 -10.90 48.00
N VAL A 579 -5.30 -10.63 47.26
CA VAL A 579 -4.53 -9.38 47.35
C VAL A 579 -4.18 -8.85 45.97
N LYS A 580 -4.36 -7.55 45.73
CA LYS A 580 -3.92 -6.86 44.51
C LYS A 580 -3.07 -5.65 44.90
N ILE A 581 -1.84 -5.57 44.40
CA ILE A 581 -0.97 -4.40 44.53
C ILE A 581 -0.68 -3.86 43.13
N GLU A 582 -1.22 -2.69 42.76
CA GLU A 582 -0.90 -2.03 41.48
C GLU A 582 0.49 -1.37 41.55
N TYR A 583 1.30 -1.47 40.49
CA TYR A 583 2.57 -0.74 40.43
C TYR A 583 2.36 0.75 40.20
N LYS A 584 3.31 1.58 40.67
CA LYS A 584 3.34 3.05 40.45
C LYS A 584 3.32 3.43 38.94
N ARG A 585 3.77 2.52 38.06
CA ARG A 585 3.61 2.53 36.60
C ARG A 585 3.74 1.09 36.06
N PRO A 586 3.16 0.75 34.89
CA PRO A 586 3.35 -0.56 34.27
C PRO A 586 4.83 -0.88 34.02
N LEU A 587 5.22 -2.14 34.16
CA LEU A 587 6.62 -2.59 33.98
C LEU A 587 7.12 -2.44 32.53
N SER A 588 6.20 -2.42 31.56
CA SER A 588 6.41 -2.04 30.15
C SER A 588 6.89 -0.59 29.94
N ARG A 589 6.88 0.23 31.01
CA ARG A 589 7.31 1.64 31.04
C ARG A 589 8.51 1.91 31.95
N ALA A 590 9.26 0.87 32.27
CA ALA A 590 10.40 0.89 33.16
C ALA A 590 11.59 0.17 32.52
N ASP A 591 12.82 0.65 32.76
CA ASP A 591 14.03 -0.11 32.46
C ASP A 591 14.24 -1.26 33.48
N ASP A 592 15.27 -2.08 33.31
CA ASP A 592 15.45 -3.27 34.16
C ASP A 592 15.75 -2.93 35.64
N ALA A 593 16.27 -1.74 35.95
CA ALA A 593 16.47 -1.30 37.34
C ALA A 593 15.16 -0.80 37.94
N ASP A 594 14.44 0.07 37.23
CA ASP A 594 13.09 0.53 37.59
C ASP A 594 12.12 -0.66 37.75
N ARG A 595 12.17 -1.66 36.86
CA ARG A 595 11.32 -2.86 36.90
C ARG A 595 11.55 -3.66 38.18
N ARG A 596 12.81 -3.86 38.58
CA ARG A 596 13.15 -4.55 39.84
C ARG A 596 12.67 -3.75 41.04
N GLY A 597 12.85 -2.43 41.05
CA GLY A 597 12.33 -1.54 42.10
C GLY A 597 10.80 -1.62 42.25
N LEU A 598 10.06 -1.56 41.14
CA LEU A 598 8.59 -1.65 41.15
C LEU A 598 8.05 -3.01 41.62
N ILE A 599 8.75 -4.11 41.29
CA ILE A 599 8.40 -5.45 41.78
C ILE A 599 8.73 -5.58 43.27
N GLN A 600 9.86 -5.04 43.73
CA GLN A 600 10.22 -5.00 45.15
C GLN A 600 9.20 -4.18 45.97
N ASP A 601 8.89 -2.96 45.54
CA ASP A 601 7.84 -2.10 46.13
C ASP A 601 6.53 -2.89 46.33
N ALA A 602 6.13 -3.69 45.34
CA ALA A 602 4.88 -4.45 45.38
C ALA A 602 4.93 -5.69 46.29
N ILE A 603 6.08 -6.36 46.37
CA ILE A 603 6.29 -7.51 47.25
C ILE A 603 6.40 -7.06 48.72
N GLU A 604 7.07 -5.94 49.00
CA GLU A 604 7.08 -5.34 50.33
C GLU A 604 5.68 -4.91 50.78
N GLN A 605 4.89 -4.27 49.89
CA GLN A 605 3.48 -3.98 50.15
C GLN A 605 2.65 -5.25 50.35
N PHE A 606 2.85 -6.31 49.57
CA PHE A 606 2.19 -7.60 49.79
C PHE A 606 2.46 -8.12 51.20
N PHE A 607 3.72 -8.25 51.63
CA PHE A 607 4.04 -8.70 53.00
C PHE A 607 3.54 -7.76 54.11
N ASN A 608 3.37 -6.47 53.84
CA ASN A 608 2.73 -5.55 54.78
C ASN A 608 1.21 -5.75 54.85
N THR A 609 0.56 -6.25 53.79
CA THR A 609 -0.87 -6.59 53.76
C THR A 609 -1.18 -7.95 54.40
N VAL A 610 -0.36 -8.98 54.15
CA VAL A 610 -0.63 -10.37 54.63
C VAL A 610 0.24 -10.84 55.79
N GLY A 611 1.23 -10.04 56.20
CA GLY A 611 2.24 -10.41 57.19
C GLY A 611 3.44 -11.14 56.60
N LYS A 612 4.61 -11.01 57.25
CA LYS A 612 5.87 -11.61 56.77
C LYS A 612 5.90 -13.14 56.89
N ASP A 613 5.15 -13.70 57.83
CA ASP A 613 5.01 -15.15 58.06
C ASP A 613 3.92 -15.82 57.21
N VAL A 614 3.45 -15.19 56.14
CA VAL A 614 2.35 -15.70 55.29
C VAL A 614 2.60 -17.09 54.65
N PHE A 615 3.86 -17.52 54.56
CA PHE A 615 4.25 -18.86 54.10
C PHE A 615 4.46 -19.87 55.24
N ASN A 616 4.09 -19.51 56.48
CA ASN A 616 4.20 -20.30 57.71
C ASN A 616 2.82 -20.46 58.40
N ASP A 617 1.75 -20.75 57.63
CA ASP A 617 0.40 -20.92 58.17
C ASP A 617 0.34 -22.09 59.18
N LYS A 618 -0.31 -21.85 60.35
CA LYS A 618 -0.45 -22.81 61.45
C LYS A 618 -1.25 -24.06 61.07
N ARG A 619 -2.06 -23.99 60.01
CA ARG A 619 -2.85 -25.11 59.48
C ARG A 619 -2.04 -26.05 58.59
N GLY A 620 -0.87 -25.60 58.12
CA GLY A 620 0.01 -26.37 57.24
C GLY A 620 0.80 -25.43 56.33
N LYS A 621 2.03 -25.80 55.98
CA LYS A 621 2.89 -24.94 55.14
C LYS A 621 2.31 -24.79 53.72
N PRO A 622 1.96 -23.58 53.26
CA PRO A 622 1.42 -23.39 51.91
C PRO A 622 2.42 -23.72 50.80
N ILE A 623 1.96 -24.35 49.73
CA ILE A 623 2.70 -24.45 48.46
C ILE A 623 2.69 -23.06 47.78
N VAL A 624 3.86 -22.56 47.35
CA VAL A 624 3.96 -21.26 46.68
C VAL A 624 4.12 -21.47 45.17
N CYS A 625 3.14 -21.02 44.39
CA CYS A 625 3.06 -21.13 42.94
C CYS A 625 3.22 -19.74 42.29
N LEU A 626 3.96 -19.65 41.19
CA LEU A 626 4.31 -18.38 40.51
C LEU A 626 3.98 -18.41 39.01
N SER A 627 3.46 -17.29 38.47
CA SER A 627 3.23 -17.12 37.02
C SER A 627 4.48 -16.78 36.19
N LEU A 628 4.55 -17.45 35.03
CA LEU A 628 5.15 -17.13 33.74
C LEU A 628 4.32 -16.19 32.85
N PRO A 629 4.60 -14.89 32.69
CA PRO A 629 3.94 -14.07 31.66
C PRO A 629 3.97 -14.75 30.30
N ALA A 630 2.82 -14.80 29.62
CA ALA A 630 2.65 -15.45 28.32
C ALA A 630 3.56 -14.91 27.19
N THR A 631 4.25 -13.79 27.40
CA THR A 631 5.29 -13.21 26.52
C THR A 631 6.72 -13.71 26.83
N GLU A 632 6.95 -14.32 27.99
CA GLU A 632 8.22 -14.96 28.40
C GLU A 632 8.21 -16.49 28.10
N VAL A 633 7.14 -16.99 27.49
CA VAL A 633 6.81 -18.42 27.32
C VAL A 633 6.63 -18.78 25.85
N LEU A 634 7.20 -19.91 25.44
CA LEU A 634 6.95 -20.54 24.14
C LEU A 634 6.00 -21.73 24.32
N GLY A 635 4.86 -21.70 23.62
CA GLY A 635 3.92 -22.82 23.51
C GLY A 635 4.10 -23.62 22.22
N ARG A 636 3.91 -24.94 22.29
CA ARG A 636 3.76 -25.84 21.14
C ARG A 636 2.64 -26.84 21.37
N PHE A 637 1.96 -27.22 20.28
CA PHE A 637 0.94 -28.26 20.26
C PHE A 637 1.44 -29.41 19.40
N LEU A 638 1.59 -30.59 20.00
CA LEU A 638 2.13 -31.79 19.35
C LEU A 638 1.02 -32.82 19.17
N SER A 639 1.10 -33.58 18.08
CA SER A 639 0.34 -34.81 17.88
C SER A 639 1.32 -35.97 17.95
N LEU A 640 1.26 -36.73 19.03
CA LEU A 640 2.19 -37.83 19.29
C LEU A 640 1.71 -39.09 18.54
N PRO A 641 2.61 -39.83 17.86
CA PRO A 641 2.26 -41.12 17.27
C PRO A 641 1.89 -42.14 18.36
N PRO A 642 1.21 -43.26 18.00
CA PRO A 642 0.89 -44.34 18.93
C PRO A 642 2.16 -44.90 19.56
N VAL A 643 2.33 -44.67 20.87
CA VAL A 643 3.48 -45.16 21.65
C VAL A 643 3.05 -45.55 23.06
N GLU A 644 3.78 -46.48 23.67
CA GLU A 644 3.69 -46.79 25.09
C GLU A 644 3.98 -45.56 25.96
N ASP A 645 3.32 -45.43 27.11
CA ASP A 645 3.50 -44.29 28.04
C ASP A 645 4.98 -44.11 28.46
N LYS A 646 5.69 -45.23 28.64
CA LYS A 646 7.13 -45.27 28.97
C LYS A 646 8.02 -44.64 27.89
N LYS A 647 7.51 -44.48 26.66
CA LYS A 647 8.20 -43.88 25.51
C LYS A 647 7.82 -42.41 25.30
N ILE A 648 6.63 -41.97 25.75
CA ILE A 648 6.12 -40.59 25.61
C ILE A 648 7.17 -39.52 25.99
N PRO A 649 7.89 -39.58 27.13
CA PRO A 649 8.88 -38.56 27.48
C PRO A 649 10.00 -38.40 26.43
N LYS A 650 10.40 -39.50 25.79
CA LYS A 650 11.42 -39.49 24.73
C LYS A 650 10.83 -38.98 23.40
N THR A 651 9.60 -39.37 23.08
CA THR A 651 8.87 -38.88 21.90
C THR A 651 8.65 -37.37 21.95
N VAL A 652 8.19 -36.84 23.09
CA VAL A 652 8.05 -35.38 23.28
C VAL A 652 9.41 -34.69 23.23
N GLN A 653 10.44 -35.22 23.90
CA GLN A 653 11.80 -34.65 23.83
C GLN A 653 12.36 -34.59 22.40
N TYR A 654 12.04 -35.59 21.56
CA TYR A 654 12.40 -35.61 20.15
C TYR A 654 11.66 -34.52 19.37
N GLU A 655 10.34 -34.43 19.47
CA GLU A 655 9.54 -33.39 18.80
C GLU A 655 9.94 -31.97 19.23
N VAL A 656 10.19 -31.76 20.52
CA VAL A 656 10.62 -30.47 21.07
C VAL A 656 11.91 -29.98 20.41
N ARG A 657 12.88 -30.86 20.17
CA ARG A 657 14.15 -30.52 19.49
C ARG A 657 13.97 -30.14 18.01
N HIS A 658 12.86 -30.51 17.38
CA HIS A 658 12.56 -30.14 15.99
C HIS A 658 11.66 -28.89 15.89
N GLN A 659 10.80 -28.64 16.88
CA GLN A 659 9.77 -27.59 16.83
C GLN A 659 10.10 -26.33 17.65
N ILE A 660 11.10 -26.36 18.53
CA ILE A 660 11.59 -25.19 19.28
C ILE A 660 12.94 -24.72 18.70
N PRO A 661 13.09 -23.44 18.28
CA PRO A 661 14.30 -22.95 17.61
C PRO A 661 15.48 -22.65 18.55
N PHE A 662 15.59 -23.38 19.66
CA PHE A 662 16.61 -23.19 20.70
C PHE A 662 17.10 -24.55 21.23
N PRO A 663 18.37 -24.70 21.64
CA PRO A 663 18.83 -25.92 22.31
C PRO A 663 17.97 -26.22 23.53
N ILE A 664 17.54 -27.47 23.69
CA ILE A 664 16.64 -27.89 24.78
C ILE A 664 17.33 -27.77 26.16
N GLU A 665 18.66 -27.73 26.15
CA GLU A 665 19.56 -27.49 27.26
C GLU A 665 19.56 -26.02 27.75
N GLU A 666 19.14 -25.06 26.92
CA GLU A 666 18.97 -23.64 27.28
C GLU A 666 17.55 -23.31 27.79
N LEU A 667 16.70 -24.33 27.95
CA LEU A 667 15.28 -24.19 28.28
C LEU A 667 14.93 -24.83 29.62
N SER A 668 14.07 -24.15 30.38
CA SER A 668 13.23 -24.82 31.37
C SER A 668 11.90 -25.10 30.69
N TRP A 669 11.51 -26.36 30.59
CA TRP A 669 10.37 -26.80 29.80
C TRP A 669 9.70 -28.03 30.43
N ASP A 670 8.41 -28.19 30.18
CA ASP A 670 7.62 -29.34 30.61
C ASP A 670 6.40 -29.52 29.67
N TYR A 671 5.67 -30.62 29.80
CA TYR A 671 4.54 -30.94 28.91
C TYR A 671 3.37 -31.63 29.62
N HIS A 672 2.19 -31.51 29.01
CA HIS A 672 0.99 -32.27 29.37
C HIS A 672 0.45 -33.02 28.15
N VAL A 673 -0.11 -34.20 28.38
CA VAL A 673 -0.75 -35.06 27.38
C VAL A 673 -2.18 -35.31 27.84
N TRP A 674 -3.14 -35.24 26.91
CA TRP A 674 -4.52 -35.65 27.21
C TRP A 674 -4.70 -37.10 26.79
N ASP A 675 -4.74 -37.99 27.78
CA ASP A 675 -5.08 -39.40 27.60
C ASP A 675 -6.61 -39.61 27.65
N ASP A 676 -7.34 -38.76 28.39
CA ASP A 676 -8.79 -38.74 28.63
C ASP A 676 -9.72 -38.77 27.39
N ASN A 677 -9.18 -38.69 26.17
CA ASN A 677 -9.94 -38.75 24.91
C ASN A 677 -9.92 -40.14 24.25
N LEU A 678 -9.22 -41.10 24.84
CA LEU A 678 -9.08 -42.47 24.35
C LEU A 678 -9.71 -43.44 25.35
N ALA A 679 -10.42 -44.45 24.86
CA ALA A 679 -10.82 -45.58 25.69
C ALA A 679 -9.56 -46.35 26.16
N PRO A 680 -9.55 -47.00 27.34
CA PRO A 680 -8.37 -47.74 27.82
C PRO A 680 -7.82 -48.77 26.83
N GLU A 681 -8.68 -49.34 25.99
CA GLU A 681 -8.36 -50.29 24.93
C GLU A 681 -7.66 -49.64 23.72
N GLU A 682 -7.79 -48.32 23.55
CA GLU A 682 -7.16 -47.51 22.50
C GLU A 682 -5.77 -46.98 22.92
N ILE A 683 -5.38 -47.15 24.20
CA ILE A 683 -4.11 -46.69 24.75
C ILE A 683 -3.00 -47.71 24.43
N GLY A 684 -2.56 -47.75 23.16
CA GLY A 684 -1.52 -48.69 22.72
C GLY A 684 -0.97 -48.47 21.31
N LEU A 685 0.05 -49.25 20.96
CA LEU A 685 0.66 -49.27 19.62
C LEU A 685 -0.31 -49.75 18.53
N GLU A 686 -1.25 -50.63 18.88
CA GLU A 686 -2.14 -51.32 17.93
C GLU A 686 -3.38 -50.51 17.53
N SER A 687 -3.75 -49.49 18.33
CA SER A 687 -4.93 -48.65 18.09
C SER A 687 -4.80 -47.71 16.89
N GLY A 688 -3.58 -47.22 16.60
CA GLY A 688 -3.37 -46.15 15.61
C GLY A 688 -3.74 -44.74 16.11
N ALA A 689 -4.39 -44.61 17.27
CA ALA A 689 -4.78 -43.32 17.85
C ALA A 689 -3.58 -42.44 18.23
N LYS A 690 -3.67 -41.15 17.87
CA LYS A 690 -2.64 -40.13 18.18
C LYS A 690 -3.03 -39.36 19.44
N ARG A 691 -2.10 -39.20 20.38
CA ARG A 691 -2.36 -38.40 21.60
C ARG A 691 -2.04 -36.93 21.35
N THR A 692 -2.83 -36.02 21.90
CA THR A 692 -2.56 -34.58 21.84
C THR A 692 -1.71 -34.16 23.04
N CYS A 693 -0.75 -33.27 22.80
CA CYS A 693 0.18 -32.80 23.82
C CYS A 693 0.39 -31.29 23.70
N VAL A 694 0.50 -30.61 24.84
CA VAL A 694 0.98 -29.23 24.92
C VAL A 694 2.35 -29.21 25.57
N VAL A 695 3.29 -28.49 24.97
CA VAL A 695 4.60 -28.20 25.56
C VAL A 695 4.67 -26.71 25.89
N VAL A 696 5.18 -26.40 27.08
CA VAL A 696 5.49 -25.05 27.54
C VAL A 696 6.98 -24.96 27.87
N ALA A 697 7.64 -23.90 27.40
CA ALA A 697 9.07 -23.67 27.61
C ALA A 697 9.39 -22.19 27.86
N THR A 698 10.45 -21.92 28.63
CA THR A 698 11.05 -20.59 28.81
C THR A 698 12.57 -20.68 28.84
N ARG A 699 13.28 -19.54 28.76
CA ARG A 699 14.75 -19.53 28.80
C ARG A 699 15.24 -19.78 30.23
N LEU A 700 16.09 -20.81 30.40
CA LEU A 700 16.54 -21.29 31.70
C LEU A 700 17.24 -20.20 32.54
N THR A 701 18.10 -19.40 31.91
CA THR A 701 18.84 -18.30 32.56
C THR A 701 17.90 -17.22 33.11
N LYS A 702 16.98 -16.70 32.28
CA LYS A 702 15.98 -15.70 32.71
C LYS A 702 15.13 -16.19 33.87
N LEU A 703 14.72 -17.46 33.85
CA LEU A 703 13.98 -18.05 34.96
C LEU A 703 14.83 -18.15 36.25
N GLN A 704 16.09 -18.57 36.14
CA GLN A 704 17.01 -18.62 37.28
C GLN A 704 17.27 -17.23 37.89
N GLU A 705 17.43 -16.19 37.07
CA GLU A 705 17.54 -14.80 37.52
C GLU A 705 16.27 -14.34 38.27
N ARG A 706 15.08 -14.58 37.70
CA ARG A 706 13.78 -14.25 38.32
C ARG A 706 13.61 -14.96 39.67
N LEU A 707 13.96 -16.25 39.76
CA LEU A 707 13.90 -17.04 40.98
C LEU A 707 14.94 -16.62 42.03
N ALA A 708 16.14 -16.20 41.62
CA ALA A 708 17.16 -15.68 42.52
C ALA A 708 16.76 -14.31 43.12
N PHE A 709 16.22 -13.41 42.28
CA PHE A 709 15.69 -12.12 42.71
C PHE A 709 14.55 -12.28 43.71
N LEU A 710 13.53 -13.09 43.39
CA LEU A 710 12.38 -13.33 44.28
C LEU A 710 12.79 -13.99 45.60
N ARG A 711 13.77 -14.90 45.59
CA ARG A 711 14.33 -15.50 46.81
C ARG A 711 14.98 -14.45 47.72
N GLY A 712 15.68 -13.48 47.14
CA GLY A 712 16.24 -12.33 47.88
C GLY A 712 15.16 -11.46 48.56
N LEU A 713 13.95 -11.45 47.99
CA LEU A 713 12.76 -10.80 48.55
C LEU A 713 11.91 -11.75 49.43
N GLY A 714 12.40 -12.94 49.78
CA GLY A 714 11.70 -13.89 50.65
C GLY A 714 10.66 -14.80 49.96
N ILE A 715 10.40 -14.63 48.66
CA ILE A 715 9.49 -15.50 47.89
C ILE A 715 10.30 -16.65 47.27
N THR A 716 10.08 -17.88 47.74
CA THR A 716 10.67 -19.09 47.13
C THR A 716 9.56 -20.00 46.58
N PRO A 717 9.29 -19.98 45.26
CA PRO A 717 8.28 -20.83 44.66
C PRO A 717 8.64 -22.32 44.77
N SER A 718 7.62 -23.12 45.10
CA SER A 718 7.61 -24.59 45.00
C SER A 718 7.13 -25.06 43.63
N LEU A 719 6.52 -24.17 42.84
CA LEU A 719 5.94 -24.43 41.52
C LEU A 719 6.02 -23.17 40.64
N VAL A 720 6.37 -23.32 39.36
CA VAL A 720 6.31 -22.25 38.35
C VAL A 720 5.53 -22.75 37.14
N GLN A 721 4.56 -21.95 36.68
CA GLN A 721 3.61 -22.34 35.64
C GLN A 721 3.25 -21.13 34.75
N THR A 722 2.78 -21.36 33.53
CA THR A 722 2.43 -20.27 32.59
C THR A 722 1.01 -19.77 32.80
N ASP A 723 0.74 -18.51 32.43
CA ASP A 723 -0.61 -17.91 32.52
C ASP A 723 -1.67 -18.78 31.83
N GLN A 724 -1.38 -19.30 30.63
CA GLN A 724 -2.35 -20.06 29.83
C GLN A 724 -2.72 -21.39 30.49
N MET A 725 -1.75 -22.08 31.11
CA MET A 725 -2.00 -23.33 31.82
C MET A 725 -2.76 -23.06 33.13
N ALA A 726 -2.46 -21.96 33.83
CA ALA A 726 -3.20 -21.54 35.01
C ALA A 726 -4.65 -21.16 34.67
N ILE A 727 -4.89 -20.42 33.59
CA ILE A 727 -6.23 -20.11 33.07
C ILE A 727 -6.98 -21.40 32.75
N TYR A 728 -6.37 -22.36 32.05
CA TYR A 728 -6.99 -23.66 31.80
C TYR A 728 -7.35 -24.40 33.10
N ASN A 729 -6.43 -24.47 34.06
CA ASN A 729 -6.68 -25.13 35.36
C ASN A 729 -7.83 -24.47 36.14
N PHE A 730 -7.99 -23.15 36.05
CA PHE A 730 -9.16 -22.46 36.60
C PHE A 730 -10.46 -22.85 35.88
N PHE A 731 -10.48 -22.87 34.55
CA PHE A 731 -11.69 -23.20 33.79
C PHE A 731 -12.05 -24.70 33.84
N ASP A 732 -11.07 -25.59 33.92
CA ASP A 732 -11.33 -27.02 34.15
C ASP A 732 -12.03 -27.22 35.51
N TYR A 733 -11.52 -26.60 36.58
CA TYR A 733 -12.20 -26.65 37.88
C TYR A 733 -13.55 -25.91 37.89
N ASP A 734 -13.63 -24.65 37.47
CA ASP A 734 -14.84 -23.82 37.67
C ASP A 734 -15.93 -24.06 36.61
N LEU A 735 -15.60 -24.64 35.45
CA LEU A 735 -16.51 -24.86 34.31
C LEU A 735 -16.56 -26.33 33.85
N PHE A 736 -15.43 -26.97 33.51
CA PHE A 736 -15.45 -28.32 32.88
C PHE A 736 -15.56 -29.51 33.85
N SER A 737 -15.54 -29.25 35.17
CA SER A 737 -15.82 -30.25 36.21
C SER A 737 -17.30 -30.33 36.61
N GLU A 738 -18.18 -29.56 35.96
CA GLU A 738 -19.63 -29.75 36.07
C GLU A 738 -20.05 -30.81 35.05
N GLU A 739 -20.43 -32.01 35.52
CA GLU A 739 -20.60 -33.19 34.66
C GLU A 739 -21.65 -33.00 33.55
N SER A 740 -22.76 -32.33 33.85
CA SER A 740 -23.79 -31.93 32.88
C SER A 740 -23.21 -31.10 31.73
N TYR A 741 -22.41 -30.09 32.06
CA TYR A 741 -21.79 -29.21 31.08
C TYR A 741 -20.64 -29.91 30.33
N ARG A 742 -19.88 -30.76 31.03
CA ARG A 742 -18.79 -31.59 30.48
C ARG A 742 -19.32 -32.53 29.40
N GLN A 743 -20.39 -33.28 29.69
CA GLN A 743 -21.04 -34.19 28.75
C GLN A 743 -21.58 -33.42 27.54
N GLN A 744 -22.31 -32.32 27.76
CA GLN A 744 -22.82 -31.46 26.68
C GLN A 744 -21.70 -30.98 25.74
N MET A 745 -20.55 -30.55 26.27
CA MET A 745 -19.42 -30.11 25.43
C MET A 745 -18.80 -31.24 24.60
N VAL A 746 -18.72 -32.45 25.14
CA VAL A 746 -18.20 -33.62 24.42
C VAL A 746 -19.19 -34.04 23.32
N GLU A 747 -20.47 -34.20 23.65
CA GLU A 747 -21.52 -34.61 22.71
C GLU A 747 -21.73 -33.62 21.55
N THR A 748 -21.53 -32.33 21.80
CA THR A 748 -21.67 -31.27 20.76
C THR A 748 -20.35 -30.91 20.07
N GLU A 749 -19.25 -31.58 20.41
CA GLU A 749 -17.89 -31.31 19.95
C GLU A 749 -17.46 -29.84 20.17
N GLN A 750 -17.81 -29.24 21.31
CA GLN A 750 -17.64 -27.80 21.59
C GLN A 750 -16.41 -27.46 22.43
N ALA A 751 -15.91 -26.23 22.25
CA ALA A 751 -14.88 -25.58 23.04
C ALA A 751 -15.30 -24.14 23.42
N VAL A 752 -14.75 -23.62 24.50
CA VAL A 752 -14.95 -22.24 24.97
C VAL A 752 -13.67 -21.43 24.74
N GLY A 753 -13.83 -20.20 24.25
CA GLY A 753 -12.74 -19.23 24.12
C GLY A 753 -12.65 -18.36 25.36
N ILE A 754 -11.44 -18.15 25.87
CA ILE A 754 -11.12 -17.28 26.99
C ILE A 754 -10.16 -16.19 26.48
N LEU A 755 -10.64 -14.95 26.42
CA LEU A 755 -9.84 -13.79 26.05
C LEU A 755 -9.39 -13.06 27.32
N ASP A 756 -8.16 -13.33 27.78
CA ASP A 756 -7.50 -12.59 28.84
C ASP A 756 -6.96 -11.28 28.29
N VAL A 757 -7.53 -10.16 28.75
CA VAL A 757 -7.12 -8.82 28.31
C VAL A 757 -6.14 -8.24 29.34
N GLY A 758 -4.85 -8.36 29.04
CA GLY A 758 -3.76 -7.92 29.91
C GLY A 758 -3.44 -6.43 29.83
N SER A 759 -2.26 -6.04 30.35
CA SER A 759 -1.81 -4.65 30.33
C SER A 759 -1.21 -4.25 28.98
N ASP A 760 -0.31 -5.06 28.44
CA ASP A 760 0.47 -4.79 27.24
C ASP A 760 0.18 -5.77 26.10
N ALA A 761 -0.23 -7.00 26.45
CA ALA A 761 -0.72 -8.03 25.55
C ALA A 761 -2.10 -8.54 25.99
N SER A 762 -2.74 -9.31 25.13
CA SER A 762 -3.94 -10.11 25.45
C SER A 762 -3.73 -11.55 24.96
N HIS A 763 -4.39 -12.52 25.58
CA HIS A 763 -4.20 -13.93 25.27
C HIS A 763 -5.55 -14.60 25.02
N LEU A 764 -5.73 -15.15 23.81
CA LEU A 764 -6.88 -15.99 23.49
C LEU A 764 -6.48 -17.45 23.74
N ILE A 765 -7.09 -18.07 24.75
CA ILE A 765 -7.03 -19.51 25.01
C ILE A 765 -8.35 -20.08 24.44
N ILE A 766 -8.30 -21.18 23.70
CA ILE A 766 -9.51 -21.93 23.32
C ILE A 766 -9.36 -23.34 23.88
N CYS A 767 -10.31 -23.76 24.71
CA CYS A 767 -10.22 -24.98 25.48
C CYS A 767 -11.55 -25.73 25.58
N GLY A 768 -11.46 -27.05 25.59
CA GLY A 768 -12.53 -27.95 26.03
C GLY A 768 -12.08 -28.79 27.22
N PRO A 769 -12.93 -29.71 27.72
CA PRO A 769 -12.66 -30.49 28.92
C PRO A 769 -11.36 -31.33 28.87
N ASN A 770 -10.89 -31.64 27.66
CA ASN A 770 -9.69 -32.44 27.40
C ASN A 770 -8.83 -31.84 26.26
N SER A 771 -8.79 -30.50 26.10
CA SER A 771 -7.97 -29.87 25.05
C SER A 771 -7.64 -28.40 25.33
N ILE A 772 -6.49 -27.95 24.82
CA ILE A 772 -6.14 -26.53 24.77
C ILE A 772 -5.56 -26.12 23.41
N TRP A 773 -5.77 -24.86 23.06
CA TRP A 773 -5.02 -24.08 22.09
C TRP A 773 -4.89 -22.66 22.65
N PHE A 774 -3.84 -21.91 22.28
CA PHE A 774 -3.74 -20.51 22.67
C PHE A 774 -2.88 -19.69 21.71
N ARG A 775 -3.14 -18.39 21.67
CA ARG A 775 -2.39 -17.40 20.91
C ARG A 775 -2.34 -16.05 21.67
N SER A 776 -1.15 -15.45 21.70
CA SER A 776 -0.94 -14.09 22.20
C SER A 776 -1.24 -13.05 21.13
N LEU A 777 -1.79 -11.91 21.54
CA LEU A 777 -2.13 -10.74 20.74
C LEU A 777 -1.34 -9.53 21.27
N GLU A 778 -0.66 -8.79 20.41
CA GLU A 778 0.22 -7.65 20.79
C GLU A 778 -0.58 -6.36 21.06
N VAL A 779 -1.61 -6.46 21.90
CA VAL A 779 -2.50 -5.36 22.27
C VAL A 779 -3.13 -5.62 23.65
N GLY A 780 -3.16 -4.60 24.50
CA GLY A 780 -3.73 -4.68 25.86
C GLY A 780 -4.16 -3.31 26.40
N GLY A 781 -4.44 -3.26 27.71
CA GLY A 781 -4.96 -2.11 28.44
C GLY A 781 -4.16 -0.79 28.31
N GLU A 782 -2.85 -0.85 28.03
CA GLU A 782 -1.96 0.30 27.89
C GLU A 782 -2.04 0.96 26.50
N ASN A 783 -2.40 0.21 25.44
CA ASN A 783 -2.58 0.79 24.09
C ASN A 783 -3.63 1.91 24.12
N PHE A 784 -4.72 1.68 24.87
CA PHE A 784 -5.76 2.66 25.16
C PHE A 784 -5.22 3.90 25.88
N THR A 785 -4.49 3.70 26.98
CA THR A 785 -3.92 4.81 27.76
C THR A 785 -2.92 5.62 26.92
N ARG A 786 -2.14 4.97 26.06
CA ARG A 786 -1.19 5.64 25.14
C ARG A 786 -1.87 6.43 24.03
N ILE A 787 -2.99 5.99 23.47
CA ILE A 787 -3.70 6.78 22.45
C ILE A 787 -4.43 7.98 23.08
N LEU A 788 -4.99 7.82 24.28
CA LEU A 788 -5.57 8.93 25.07
C LEU A 788 -4.52 10.00 25.42
N VAL A 789 -3.34 9.61 25.92
CA VAL A 789 -2.21 10.54 26.16
C VAL A 789 -1.84 11.34 24.90
N ARG A 790 -1.81 10.68 23.73
CA ARG A 790 -1.38 11.29 22.47
C ARG A 790 -2.42 12.23 21.85
N GLN A 791 -3.69 11.83 21.85
CA GLN A 791 -4.75 12.58 21.14
C GLN A 791 -5.42 13.64 22.02
N LEU A 792 -5.54 13.38 23.34
CA LEU A 792 -6.17 14.31 24.28
C LEU A 792 -5.15 15.13 25.09
N SER A 793 -3.84 15.01 24.78
CA SER A 793 -2.73 15.71 25.45
C SER A 793 -2.67 15.51 26.98
N LEU A 794 -3.12 14.35 27.45
CA LEU A 794 -3.24 14.03 28.89
C LEU A 794 -1.95 13.47 29.48
N THR A 795 -1.80 13.60 30.80
CA THR A 795 -0.82 12.79 31.55
C THR A 795 -1.25 11.32 31.54
N PHE A 796 -0.30 10.38 31.62
CA PHE A 796 -0.63 8.95 31.64
C PHE A 796 -1.52 8.58 32.84
N SER A 797 -1.33 9.21 34.00
CA SER A 797 -2.18 8.99 35.17
C SER A 797 -3.63 9.44 34.90
N LYS A 798 -3.85 10.60 34.27
CA LYS A 798 -5.20 11.08 33.97
C LYS A 798 -5.87 10.28 32.85
N ALA A 799 -5.09 9.85 31.85
CA ALA A 799 -5.56 8.94 30.80
C ALA A 799 -5.97 7.56 31.38
N GLU A 800 -5.24 7.03 32.36
CA GLU A 800 -5.58 5.78 33.04
C GLU A 800 -6.83 5.95 33.91
N GLU A 801 -6.94 7.07 34.62
CA GLU A 801 -8.11 7.43 35.43
C GLU A 801 -9.40 7.48 34.60
N ILE A 802 -9.42 8.24 33.49
CA ILE A 802 -10.62 8.33 32.64
C ILE A 802 -10.88 7.04 31.83
N LYS A 803 -9.86 6.22 31.55
CA LYS A 803 -10.07 4.88 30.97
C LYS A 803 -10.75 3.94 31.98
N LYS A 804 -10.39 4.03 33.27
CA LYS A 804 -11.03 3.28 34.36
C LYS A 804 -12.41 3.86 34.75
N LYS A 805 -12.68 5.15 34.49
CA LYS A 805 -13.93 5.87 34.84
C LYS A 805 -14.35 6.88 33.74
N PRO A 806 -14.82 6.42 32.57
CA PRO A 806 -15.09 7.30 31.42
C PRO A 806 -16.31 8.21 31.61
N ASP A 807 -17.19 7.90 32.56
CA ASP A 807 -18.28 8.76 33.03
C ASP A 807 -17.77 10.13 33.55
N THR A 808 -16.52 10.17 34.04
CA THR A 808 -15.85 11.37 34.56
C THR A 808 -15.13 12.22 33.49
N ALA A 809 -15.09 11.78 32.23
CA ALA A 809 -14.44 12.54 31.16
C ALA A 809 -15.24 13.82 30.81
N GLU A 810 -14.56 14.84 30.30
CA GLU A 810 -15.22 16.11 29.93
C GLU A 810 -16.19 15.92 28.76
N GLU A 811 -15.77 15.19 27.73
CA GLU A 811 -16.57 14.80 26.56
C GLU A 811 -16.39 13.30 26.31
N ILE A 812 -17.44 12.51 26.54
CA ILE A 812 -17.33 11.05 26.57
C ILE A 812 -17.27 10.48 25.17
N PHE A 813 -18.06 11.02 24.24
CA PHE A 813 -18.00 10.56 22.84
C PHE A 813 -16.59 10.71 22.24
N LYS A 814 -15.88 11.83 22.51
CA LYS A 814 -14.50 12.07 22.05
C LYS A 814 -13.49 11.11 22.68
N LEU A 815 -13.68 10.69 23.93
CA LEU A 815 -12.88 9.62 24.55
C LEU A 815 -13.04 8.32 23.75
N TYR A 816 -14.27 7.95 23.40
CA TYR A 816 -14.56 6.73 22.65
C TYR A 816 -14.09 6.76 21.20
N ASP A 817 -14.24 7.89 20.50
CA ASP A 817 -13.67 8.09 19.16
C ASP A 817 -12.14 7.91 19.15
N VAL A 818 -11.46 8.39 20.20
CA VAL A 818 -9.99 8.25 20.35
C VAL A 818 -9.55 6.81 20.63
N ILE A 819 -10.34 6.00 21.35
CA ILE A 819 -9.99 4.59 21.62
C ILE A 819 -10.52 3.58 20.60
N GLU A 820 -11.45 3.98 19.73
CA GLU A 820 -12.05 3.13 18.70
C GLU A 820 -11.02 2.39 17.81
N PRO A 821 -9.88 2.98 17.39
CA PRO A 821 -8.86 2.27 16.63
C PRO A 821 -8.22 1.08 17.37
N VAL A 822 -8.11 1.18 18.70
CA VAL A 822 -7.54 0.12 19.54
C VAL A 822 -8.58 -0.98 19.81
N LEU A 823 -9.86 -0.60 19.98
CA LEU A 823 -10.99 -1.55 20.04
C LEU A 823 -11.11 -2.36 18.75
N LYS A 824 -11.01 -1.70 17.59
CA LYS A 824 -10.94 -2.33 16.27
C LYS A 824 -9.77 -3.30 16.15
N ASN A 825 -8.62 -2.98 16.73
CA ASN A 825 -7.46 -3.88 16.72
C ASN A 825 -7.69 -5.15 17.56
N ILE A 826 -8.21 -5.02 18.80
CA ILE A 826 -8.52 -6.20 19.64
C ILE A 826 -9.56 -7.09 18.97
N SER A 827 -10.66 -6.50 18.47
CA SER A 827 -11.71 -7.24 17.76
C SER A 827 -11.13 -7.97 16.55
N LYS A 828 -10.39 -7.29 15.67
CA LYS A 828 -9.78 -7.87 14.47
C LYS A 828 -8.80 -9.01 14.79
N GLU A 829 -7.88 -8.83 15.72
CA GLU A 829 -6.89 -9.88 16.04
C GLU A 829 -7.52 -11.06 16.78
N THR A 830 -8.62 -10.83 17.52
CA THR A 830 -9.45 -11.91 18.07
C THR A 830 -10.18 -12.66 16.95
N SER A 831 -10.87 -11.97 16.03
CA SER A 831 -11.51 -12.59 14.85
C SER A 831 -10.52 -13.39 14.02
N TYR A 832 -9.32 -12.84 13.76
CA TYR A 832 -8.29 -13.54 13.02
C TYR A 832 -7.78 -14.78 13.76
N SER A 833 -7.66 -14.73 15.09
CA SER A 833 -7.24 -15.87 15.91
C SER A 833 -8.33 -16.96 15.99
N VAL A 834 -9.60 -16.58 16.10
CA VAL A 834 -10.76 -17.49 16.01
C VAL A 834 -10.81 -18.16 14.64
N ASN A 835 -10.68 -17.40 13.56
CA ASN A 835 -10.65 -17.96 12.19
C ASN A 835 -9.41 -18.85 11.95
N THR A 836 -8.26 -18.53 12.56
CA THR A 836 -7.07 -19.38 12.53
C THR A 836 -7.34 -20.72 13.21
N TYR A 837 -8.03 -20.72 14.35
CA TYR A 837 -8.40 -21.93 15.08
C TYR A 837 -9.48 -22.74 14.34
N ALA A 838 -10.48 -22.10 13.76
CA ALA A 838 -11.56 -22.75 12.99
C ALA A 838 -11.08 -23.37 11.66
N GLY A 839 -9.87 -23.00 11.18
CA GLY A 839 -9.19 -23.67 10.08
C GLY A 839 -8.39 -24.91 10.49
N LEU A 840 -8.45 -25.31 11.77
CA LEU A 840 -7.84 -26.54 12.30
C LEU A 840 -8.93 -27.59 12.53
N ASP A 841 -8.57 -28.87 12.37
CA ASP A 841 -9.43 -30.01 12.71
C ASP A 841 -9.56 -30.14 14.24
N LYS A 842 -10.53 -29.43 14.82
CA LYS A 842 -10.71 -29.19 16.25
C LYS A 842 -12.18 -28.94 16.64
N LEU A 843 -12.43 -29.01 17.95
CA LEU A 843 -13.73 -28.69 18.59
C LEU A 843 -14.26 -27.31 18.15
N LYS A 844 -15.57 -27.22 17.91
CA LYS A 844 -16.30 -26.03 17.47
C LYS A 844 -16.34 -24.98 18.60
N LEU A 845 -15.91 -23.76 18.31
CA LEU A 845 -15.93 -22.68 19.29
C LEU A 845 -17.38 -22.22 19.56
N ALA A 846 -17.87 -22.44 20.77
CA ALA A 846 -19.25 -22.17 21.17
C ALA A 846 -19.50 -20.70 21.52
N ASP A 847 -18.62 -20.11 22.35
CA ASP A 847 -18.62 -18.69 22.72
C ASP A 847 -17.22 -18.21 23.15
N VAL A 848 -17.10 -16.91 23.45
CA VAL A 848 -15.89 -16.32 24.06
C VAL A 848 -16.24 -15.60 25.37
N LYS A 849 -15.50 -15.91 26.44
CA LYS A 849 -15.52 -15.22 27.73
C LYS A 849 -14.33 -14.28 27.85
N LEU A 850 -14.56 -13.04 28.24
CA LEU A 850 -13.51 -12.06 28.53
C LEU A 850 -13.13 -12.11 30.02
N ILE A 851 -11.83 -12.13 30.30
CA ILE A 851 -11.22 -12.05 31.63
C ILE A 851 -10.06 -11.04 31.64
N GLY A 852 -9.40 -10.89 32.79
CA GLY A 852 -8.20 -10.07 32.90
C GLY A 852 -8.45 -8.63 33.32
N GLY A 853 -7.41 -7.81 33.25
CA GLY A 853 -7.47 -6.43 33.74
C GLY A 853 -8.22 -5.48 32.83
N GLY A 854 -8.14 -5.70 31.52
CA GLY A 854 -8.75 -4.85 30.49
C GLY A 854 -10.17 -5.25 30.11
N SER A 855 -10.68 -6.43 30.50
CA SER A 855 -12.06 -6.85 30.18
C SER A 855 -13.10 -5.91 30.79
N TYR A 856 -12.78 -5.33 31.95
CA TYR A 856 -13.60 -4.35 32.66
C TYR A 856 -13.48 -2.92 32.09
N MET A 857 -12.75 -2.69 31.00
CA MET A 857 -12.77 -1.38 30.35
C MET A 857 -14.13 -1.15 29.70
N HIS A 858 -14.87 -0.15 30.19
CA HIS A 858 -16.23 0.11 29.72
C HIS A 858 -16.31 0.28 28.20
N GLY A 859 -17.31 -0.34 27.59
CA GLY A 859 -17.48 -0.37 26.15
C GLY A 859 -16.60 -1.38 25.38
N LEU A 860 -15.59 -2.04 25.99
CA LEU A 860 -14.83 -3.10 25.29
C LEU A 860 -15.73 -4.28 24.92
N LEU A 861 -16.49 -4.80 25.89
CA LEU A 861 -17.47 -5.86 25.66
C LEU A 861 -18.49 -5.45 24.58
N THR A 862 -19.06 -4.26 24.73
CA THR A 862 -20.04 -3.66 23.81
C THR A 862 -19.46 -3.55 22.40
N PHE A 863 -18.18 -3.25 22.25
CA PHE A 863 -17.51 -3.22 20.95
C PHE A 863 -17.26 -4.63 20.39
N MET A 864 -16.84 -5.61 21.19
CA MET A 864 -16.70 -7.00 20.75
C MET A 864 -18.04 -7.60 20.31
N GLN A 865 -19.13 -7.22 20.98
CA GLN A 865 -20.50 -7.63 20.65
C GLN A 865 -21.01 -6.97 19.36
N TYR A 866 -20.97 -5.64 19.26
CA TYR A 866 -21.67 -4.88 18.20
C TYR A 866 -20.77 -4.25 17.12
N GLY A 867 -19.45 -4.21 17.31
CA GLY A 867 -18.45 -3.67 16.36
C GLY A 867 -18.43 -2.15 16.19
N LYS A 868 -19.25 -1.42 16.94
CA LYS A 868 -19.43 0.04 16.91
C LYS A 868 -20.27 0.49 18.11
N PHE A 869 -20.21 1.77 18.48
CA PHE A 869 -21.04 2.34 19.56
C PHE A 869 -22.41 2.87 19.08
N LEU A 870 -22.48 3.41 17.86
CA LEU A 870 -23.69 4.01 17.29
C LEU A 870 -24.25 3.19 16.11
N ASP A 871 -25.55 3.34 15.84
CA ASP A 871 -26.15 3.04 14.54
C ASP A 871 -26.34 4.36 13.77
N VAL A 872 -25.30 4.73 13.02
CA VAL A 872 -25.31 5.83 12.04
C VAL A 872 -25.53 5.25 10.64
#